data_AF-A0A3P7DA68-F1
#
_entry.id   AF-A0A3P7DA68-F1
#
_cell.length_a   1.000
_cell.length_b   1.000
_cell.length_c   1.000
_cell.angle_alpha   90.00
_cell.angle_beta   90.00
_cell.angle_gamma   90.00
#
_symmetry.space_group_name_H-M   'P 1'
#
loop_
_entity.id
_entity.type
_entity.pdbx_description
1 polymer ?
#
loop_
_entity_poly.entity_id
_entity_poly.type
_entity_poly.pdbx_seq_one_letter_code
_entity_poly.pdbx_strand_id
1 'polypeptide(L)'
;MELKPEQKDYTNTVVIVDGCPVVDQTKAELLTNVLIKKFSAVGEITYSNMPRDANQHTKGYMFIGYQTPDLAAKAVDEMNNFQLDKAHTLLVTLLSDFEQSVNVKAEWTPIEKKPYVERGNLRSWLLNEYCRDQFALLEKNGDACSVYWHATNEVIPVEQREYWSEGWVQWSPQGTYLATMHQKGVILWGGEHFQRVGRFAHADVRLADFSPQERFMVTLSVCQGDEANQTQSLVEIIIWDVLKGTACRRFTSTIETWPTFKWSNDDAYAATLQSGKIYIYETENFRMLDKKPLAANVGISDFSWSPTDRIIAYWVAETANTPARVALVSVPSRNELCTKNLFSVAEISLIWHPQGDFLAVQVLRCNKKKVDSDKQVKYMGTFVNFEIVRMRAKLYPVDQVALKDAVSCFQWESNGNRFAFVKTGSGGSVSVPIYELTKAGKVREVSVLSRDGTRINDLRWSPKGNTFVIANLKGADTSIEFIDANECQSLAKVEHPMATELHWDSTGRYVASVVTSFTQKSDNAVWFWSSIGRPLHQMSVTGLRIFSWRPFPPTLLSAEQIQASVECIGFERKLMCGVELHYVPHSSKFPSHPPDTYVARFSLQALKKSLASKYSAHFDTQDKMLASEVSRELMRKRNQMMSDFAAWRENLLNRYRADKPKRDALRGKLVVFFIDFLCSVDASQVRLTVK
;
A
#
# COMPACT_ATOMS: atom_id res chain seq x y z
N MET A 1 -15.59 19.05 63.54
CA MET A 1 -16.17 18.96 62.19
C MET A 1 -16.10 17.49 61.79
N GLU A 2 -17.20 16.76 61.95
CA GLU A 2 -17.31 15.42 61.40
C GLU A 2 -17.43 15.55 59.87
N LEU A 3 -16.45 15.01 59.15
CA LEU A 3 -16.47 14.91 57.69
C LEU A 3 -17.67 14.04 57.31
N LYS A 4 -18.59 14.60 56.49
CA LYS A 4 -19.64 13.79 55.87
C LYS A 4 -18.98 12.65 55.07
N PRO A 5 -19.42 11.40 55.21
CA PRO A 5 -18.87 10.30 54.43
C PRO A 5 -19.09 10.57 52.93
N GLU A 6 -18.03 10.44 52.13
CA GLU A 6 -18.12 10.46 50.67
C GLU A 6 -18.97 9.25 50.21
N GLN A 7 -19.97 9.53 49.39
CA GLN A 7 -20.82 8.52 48.79
C GLN A 7 -19.99 7.79 47.72
N LYS A 8 -19.52 6.57 48.03
CA LYS A 8 -18.81 5.73 47.06
C LYS A 8 -19.76 5.30 45.95
N ASP A 9 -19.34 5.50 44.71
CA ASP A 9 -20.06 5.07 43.53
C ASP A 9 -19.81 3.57 43.27
N TYR A 10 -20.86 2.76 43.43
CA TYR A 10 -20.80 1.30 43.29
C TYR A 10 -21.42 0.81 41.97
N THR A 11 -21.85 1.71 41.08
CA THR A 11 -22.61 1.41 39.86
C THR A 11 -21.90 0.45 38.91
N ASN A 12 -20.57 0.48 38.86
CA ASN A 12 -19.77 -0.41 38.00
C ASN A 12 -19.31 -1.71 38.69
N THR A 13 -19.60 -1.87 39.99
CA THR A 13 -19.19 -3.04 40.79
C THR A 13 -20.35 -3.96 41.15
N VAL A 14 -21.58 -3.53 40.87
CA VAL A 14 -22.81 -4.26 41.20
C VAL A 14 -23.45 -4.77 39.93
N VAL A 15 -23.82 -6.05 39.95
CA VAL A 15 -24.63 -6.70 38.90
C VAL A 15 -26.05 -6.95 39.41
N ILE A 16 -27.00 -6.81 38.50
CA ILE A 16 -28.40 -7.19 38.66
C ILE A 16 -28.57 -8.57 38.03
N VAL A 17 -29.06 -9.53 38.81
CA VAL A 17 -29.42 -10.87 38.37
C VAL A 17 -30.94 -10.97 38.34
N ASP A 18 -31.52 -10.86 37.17
CA ASP A 18 -32.96 -10.98 36.91
C ASP A 18 -33.32 -12.41 36.47
N GLY A 19 -34.60 -12.79 36.55
CA GLY A 19 -35.08 -14.14 36.23
C GLY A 19 -34.89 -15.17 37.35
N CYS A 20 -34.69 -14.73 38.60
CA CYS A 20 -34.66 -15.61 39.77
C CYS A 20 -36.08 -16.17 40.08
N PRO A 21 -36.20 -17.40 40.61
CA PRO A 21 -37.49 -17.94 41.06
C PRO A 21 -38.16 -17.09 42.16
N VAL A 22 -39.47 -16.90 42.04
CA VAL A 22 -40.31 -16.28 43.09
C VAL A 22 -40.71 -17.36 44.10
N VAL A 23 -40.17 -17.28 45.32
CA VAL A 23 -40.34 -18.30 46.36
C VAL A 23 -40.75 -17.67 47.69
N ASP A 24 -41.35 -18.48 48.55
CA ASP A 24 -41.79 -18.10 49.89
C ASP A 24 -40.63 -17.96 50.89
N GLN A 25 -40.91 -17.33 52.04
CA GLN A 25 -39.90 -17.00 53.05
C GLN A 25 -39.06 -18.21 53.49
N THR A 26 -39.66 -19.40 53.56
CA THR A 26 -38.95 -20.63 53.99
C THR A 26 -37.91 -21.10 52.97
N LYS A 27 -38.10 -20.79 51.69
CA LYS A 27 -37.20 -21.18 50.59
C LYS A 27 -36.31 -20.05 50.09
N ALA A 28 -36.64 -18.80 50.42
CA ALA A 28 -35.90 -17.61 49.99
C ALA A 28 -34.43 -17.62 50.45
N GLU A 29 -34.16 -18.04 51.69
CA GLU A 29 -32.79 -18.14 52.20
C GLU A 29 -31.99 -19.25 51.50
N LEU A 30 -32.65 -20.37 51.20
CA LEU A 30 -32.02 -21.47 50.46
C LEU A 30 -31.63 -21.03 49.04
N LEU A 31 -32.54 -20.35 48.34
CA LEU A 31 -32.31 -19.82 46.99
C LEU A 31 -31.17 -18.79 46.98
N THR A 32 -31.17 -17.87 47.96
CA THR A 32 -30.12 -16.85 48.10
C THR A 32 -28.75 -17.51 48.26
N ASN A 33 -28.63 -18.52 49.14
CA ASN A 33 -27.38 -19.25 49.35
C ASN A 33 -26.91 -20.02 48.11
N VAL A 34 -27.83 -20.59 47.33
CA VAL A 34 -27.50 -21.29 46.07
C VAL A 34 -26.94 -20.32 45.04
N LEU A 35 -27.55 -19.14 44.89
CA LEU A 35 -27.09 -18.12 43.95
C LEU A 35 -25.75 -17.54 44.40
N ILE A 36 -25.58 -17.18 45.67
CA ILE A 36 -24.29 -16.71 46.20
C ILE A 36 -23.19 -17.73 45.92
N LYS A 37 -23.42 -19.02 46.19
CA LYS A 37 -22.44 -20.08 45.93
C LYS A 37 -22.08 -20.22 44.45
N LYS A 38 -23.01 -19.97 43.54
CA LYS A 38 -22.75 -19.97 42.10
C LYS A 38 -21.95 -18.75 41.67
N PHE A 39 -22.36 -17.56 42.09
CA PHE A 39 -21.71 -16.30 41.72
C PHE A 39 -20.36 -16.09 42.43
N SER A 40 -20.10 -16.76 43.56
CA SER A 40 -18.81 -16.76 44.25
C SER A 40 -17.73 -17.54 43.49
N ALA A 41 -18.11 -18.38 42.52
CA ALA A 41 -17.14 -19.06 41.65
C ALA A 41 -16.48 -18.10 40.64
N VAL A 42 -17.15 -16.99 40.33
CA VAL A 42 -16.63 -15.95 39.41
C VAL A 42 -15.66 -15.01 40.11
N GLY A 43 -15.93 -14.68 41.38
CA GLY A 43 -15.12 -13.78 42.19
C GLY A 43 -15.66 -13.58 43.60
N GLU A 44 -14.90 -12.88 44.44
CA GLU A 44 -15.30 -12.59 45.82
C GLU A 44 -16.48 -11.60 45.87
N ILE A 45 -17.55 -12.01 46.56
CA ILE A 45 -18.78 -11.23 46.71
C ILE A 45 -18.65 -10.34 47.95
N THR A 46 -18.69 -9.02 47.75
CA THR A 46 -18.62 -8.02 48.82
C THR A 46 -20.00 -7.65 49.36
N TYR A 47 -21.03 -7.74 48.52
CA TYR A 47 -22.40 -7.40 48.85
C TYR A 47 -23.37 -8.33 48.15
N SER A 48 -24.44 -8.75 48.82
CA SER A 48 -25.53 -9.45 48.17
C SER A 48 -26.86 -9.09 48.82
N ASN A 49 -27.89 -8.91 48.00
CA ASN A 49 -29.22 -8.59 48.48
C ASN A 49 -30.28 -9.14 47.52
N MET A 50 -31.20 -9.95 48.04
CA MET A 50 -32.37 -10.45 47.32
C MET A 50 -33.64 -9.81 47.89
N PRO A 51 -34.20 -8.79 47.20
CA PRO A 51 -35.36 -8.08 47.68
C PRO A 51 -36.61 -8.96 47.81
N ARG A 52 -37.43 -8.66 48.81
CA ARG A 52 -38.69 -9.36 49.10
C ARG A 52 -39.88 -8.41 48.99
N ASP A 53 -41.04 -8.94 48.63
CA ASP A 53 -42.30 -8.21 48.56
C ASP A 53 -42.98 -8.08 49.94
N ALA A 54 -44.16 -7.44 49.97
CA ALA A 54 -44.93 -7.24 51.20
C ALA A 54 -45.41 -8.57 51.83
N ASN A 55 -45.47 -9.64 51.05
CA ASN A 55 -45.88 -10.98 51.46
C ASN A 55 -44.67 -11.89 51.77
N GLN A 56 -43.46 -11.32 51.88
CA GLN A 56 -42.19 -12.03 52.11
C GLN A 56 -41.78 -13.01 50.99
N HIS A 57 -42.33 -12.88 49.78
CA HIS A 57 -41.87 -13.61 48.60
C HIS A 57 -40.69 -12.88 47.92
N THR A 58 -39.80 -13.62 47.27
CA THR A 58 -38.69 -13.02 46.50
C THR A 58 -39.22 -12.28 45.27
N LYS A 59 -38.64 -11.10 44.95
CA LYS A 59 -39.11 -10.26 43.83
C LYS A 59 -38.64 -10.72 42.44
N GLY A 60 -37.97 -11.86 42.35
CA GLY A 60 -37.47 -12.41 41.09
C GLY A 60 -36.13 -11.85 40.60
N TYR A 61 -35.49 -10.98 41.37
CA TYR A 61 -34.15 -10.45 41.05
C TYR A 61 -33.27 -10.34 42.29
N MET A 62 -31.95 -10.24 42.09
CA MET A 62 -30.93 -10.16 43.12
C MET A 62 -29.81 -9.19 42.73
N PHE A 63 -29.27 -8.46 43.69
CA PHE A 63 -28.07 -7.63 43.52
C PHE A 63 -26.85 -8.34 44.09
N ILE A 64 -25.76 -8.32 43.35
CA ILE A 64 -24.46 -8.89 43.77
C ILE A 64 -23.38 -7.86 43.50
N GLY A 65 -22.64 -7.47 44.54
CA GLY A 65 -21.50 -6.58 44.47
C GLY A 65 -20.18 -7.36 44.51
N TYR A 66 -19.26 -6.98 43.64
CA TYR A 66 -17.90 -7.49 43.58
C TYR A 66 -16.90 -6.44 44.08
N GLN A 67 -15.66 -6.87 44.35
CA GLN A 67 -14.60 -5.97 44.79
C GLN A 67 -14.11 -5.04 43.66
N THR A 68 -14.12 -5.51 42.41
CA THR A 68 -13.61 -4.78 41.24
C THR A 68 -14.63 -4.78 40.10
N PRO A 69 -14.63 -3.74 39.23
CA PRO A 69 -15.53 -3.67 38.08
C PRO A 69 -15.26 -4.78 37.05
N ASP A 70 -14.01 -5.23 36.92
CA ASP A 70 -13.65 -6.32 36.00
C ASP A 70 -14.31 -7.65 36.39
N LEU A 71 -14.43 -7.93 37.70
CA LEU A 71 -15.13 -9.12 38.19
C LEU A 71 -16.64 -9.04 37.95
N ALA A 72 -17.23 -7.84 38.07
CA ALA A 72 -18.63 -7.61 37.76
C ALA A 72 -18.91 -7.79 36.25
N ALA A 73 -18.05 -7.26 35.38
CA ALA A 73 -18.15 -7.47 33.94
C ALA A 73 -18.00 -8.95 33.56
N LYS A 74 -17.04 -9.66 34.18
CA LYS A 74 -16.86 -11.10 33.99
C LYS A 74 -18.09 -11.90 34.43
N ALA A 75 -18.75 -11.51 35.52
CA ALA A 75 -19.99 -12.15 35.98
C ALA A 75 -21.14 -11.95 34.98
N VAL A 76 -21.23 -10.80 34.32
CA VAL A 76 -22.17 -10.57 33.21
C VAL A 76 -21.86 -11.51 32.05
N ASP A 77 -20.61 -11.62 31.63
CA ASP A 77 -20.23 -12.46 30.48
C ASP A 77 -20.45 -13.96 30.73
N GLU A 78 -20.14 -14.47 31.92
CA GLU A 78 -20.20 -15.91 32.24
C GLU A 78 -21.59 -16.39 32.68
N MET A 79 -22.37 -15.54 33.35
CA MET A 79 -23.63 -15.96 34.01
C MET A 79 -24.89 -15.45 33.31
N ASN A 80 -24.77 -14.58 32.30
CA ASN A 80 -25.93 -14.13 31.52
C ASN A 80 -26.48 -15.26 30.62
N ASN A 81 -27.80 -15.43 30.60
CA ASN A 81 -28.52 -16.56 29.98
C ASN A 81 -28.29 -17.93 30.65
N PHE A 82 -27.82 -17.96 31.90
CA PHE A 82 -27.64 -19.21 32.63
C PHE A 82 -28.99 -19.85 33.00
N GLN A 83 -29.27 -21.07 32.53
CA GLN A 83 -30.48 -21.80 32.92
C GLN A 83 -30.33 -22.37 34.34
N LEU A 84 -31.11 -21.83 35.28
CA LEU A 84 -31.15 -22.32 36.66
C LEU A 84 -32.01 -23.59 36.76
N ASP A 85 -33.15 -23.60 36.07
CA ASP A 85 -34.03 -24.74 35.88
C ASP A 85 -34.77 -24.65 34.52
N LYS A 86 -35.77 -25.52 34.29
CA LYS A 86 -36.52 -25.54 33.01
C LYS A 86 -37.37 -24.29 32.76
N ALA A 87 -37.72 -23.53 33.80
CA ALA A 87 -38.59 -22.37 33.76
C ALA A 87 -37.85 -21.04 33.96
N HIS A 88 -36.68 -21.06 34.60
CA HIS A 88 -35.95 -19.86 35.00
C HIS A 88 -34.56 -19.80 34.35
N THR A 89 -34.37 -18.76 33.53
CA THR A 89 -33.08 -18.40 32.93
C THR A 89 -32.64 -17.06 33.51
N LEU A 90 -31.43 -17.01 34.05
CA LEU A 90 -30.88 -15.81 34.67
C LEU A 90 -30.43 -14.82 33.60
N LEU A 91 -30.80 -13.56 33.78
CA LEU A 91 -30.34 -12.44 32.97
C LEU A 91 -29.46 -11.56 33.86
N VAL A 92 -28.19 -11.42 33.50
CA VAL A 92 -27.22 -10.68 34.33
C VAL A 92 -26.84 -9.41 33.60
N THR A 93 -26.94 -8.27 34.26
CA THR A 93 -26.66 -6.95 33.69
C THR A 93 -25.93 -6.07 34.70
N LEU A 94 -25.01 -5.21 34.24
CA LEU A 94 -24.34 -4.25 35.11
C LEU A 94 -25.35 -3.18 35.58
N LEU A 95 -25.23 -2.74 36.84
CA LEU A 95 -26.13 -1.70 37.38
C LEU A 95 -26.02 -0.39 36.59
N SER A 96 -24.82 0.02 36.14
CA SER A 96 -24.64 1.22 35.33
C SER A 96 -25.29 1.13 33.94
N ASP A 97 -25.28 -0.05 33.31
CA ASP A 97 -25.97 -0.28 32.03
C ASP A 97 -27.49 -0.23 32.21
N PHE A 98 -27.98 -0.76 33.34
CA PHE A 98 -29.39 -0.70 33.68
C PHE A 98 -29.84 0.75 33.91
N GLU A 99 -29.08 1.55 34.65
CA GLU A 99 -29.38 2.98 34.86
C GLU A 99 -29.39 3.77 33.54
N GLN A 100 -28.49 3.45 32.60
CA GLN A 100 -28.51 4.04 31.25
C GLN A 100 -29.75 3.62 30.46
N SER A 101 -30.21 2.37 30.60
CA SER A 101 -31.41 1.87 29.92
C SER A 101 -32.71 2.44 30.48
N VAL A 102 -32.76 2.74 31.78
CA VAL A 102 -33.91 3.35 32.46
C VAL A 102 -33.96 4.88 32.21
N ASN A 103 -32.81 5.52 32.05
CA ASN A 103 -32.70 6.97 31.76
C ASN A 103 -32.67 7.29 30.25
N VAL A 104 -33.22 6.43 29.39
CA VAL A 104 -33.42 6.79 27.98
C VAL A 104 -34.55 7.83 27.90
N LYS A 105 -34.23 9.05 27.45
CA LYS A 105 -35.24 10.08 27.20
C LYS A 105 -36.30 9.51 26.22
N ALA A 106 -37.58 9.59 26.61
CA ALA A 106 -38.69 9.10 25.80
C ALA A 106 -38.83 9.81 24.44
N GLU A 107 -38.33 11.05 24.33
CA GLU A 107 -38.21 11.77 23.07
C GLU A 107 -36.88 11.44 22.37
N TRP A 108 -36.96 10.73 21.25
CA TRP A 108 -35.85 10.60 20.32
C TRP A 108 -35.59 11.97 19.67
N THR A 109 -34.53 12.64 20.12
CA THR A 109 -34.00 13.80 19.40
C THR A 109 -33.07 13.30 18.29
N PRO A 110 -33.33 13.62 17.01
CA PRO A 110 -32.39 13.33 15.94
C PRO A 110 -31.02 13.90 16.31
N ILE A 111 -29.97 13.08 16.25
CA ILE A 111 -28.60 13.56 16.48
C ILE A 111 -28.33 14.68 15.48
N GLU A 112 -27.98 15.86 15.96
CA GLU A 112 -27.61 16.97 15.09
C GLU A 112 -26.46 16.52 14.19
N LYS A 113 -26.68 16.60 12.87
CA LYS A 113 -25.62 16.29 11.91
C LYS A 113 -24.47 17.24 12.19
N LYS A 114 -23.29 16.70 12.51
CA LYS A 114 -22.07 17.49 12.67
C LYS A 114 -21.95 18.42 11.46
N PRO A 115 -21.65 19.71 11.66
CA PRO A 115 -21.49 20.65 10.55
C PRO A 115 -20.43 20.10 9.59
N TYR A 116 -20.73 20.16 8.29
CA TYR A 116 -19.81 19.72 7.26
C TYR A 116 -18.55 20.59 7.32
N VAL A 117 -17.39 19.95 7.52
CA VAL A 117 -16.09 20.62 7.43
C VAL A 117 -15.56 20.34 6.03
N GLU A 118 -15.48 21.38 5.21
CA GLU A 118 -14.84 21.28 3.91
C GLU A 118 -13.34 20.97 4.10
N ARG A 119 -12.90 19.83 3.57
CA ARG A 119 -11.52 19.34 3.71
C ARG A 119 -10.62 19.73 2.53
N GLY A 120 -11.08 20.68 1.71
CA GLY A 120 -10.45 21.07 0.45
C GLY A 120 -10.42 19.93 -0.58
N ASN A 121 -9.67 20.15 -1.65
CA ASN A 121 -9.51 19.17 -2.71
C ASN A 121 -8.48 18.09 -2.30
N LEU A 122 -8.99 16.95 -1.84
CA LEU A 122 -8.21 15.75 -1.53
C LEU A 122 -7.62 15.05 -2.77
N ARG A 123 -7.74 15.63 -3.97
CA ARG A 123 -7.13 15.17 -5.24
C ARG A 123 -6.40 16.29 -5.97
N SER A 124 -6.00 17.34 -5.25
CA SER A 124 -5.37 18.54 -5.82
C SER A 124 -4.12 18.24 -6.65
N TRP A 125 -3.34 17.21 -6.30
CA TRP A 125 -2.12 16.89 -7.04
C TRP A 125 -2.37 16.42 -8.48
N LEU A 126 -3.57 15.89 -8.76
CA LEU A 126 -3.95 15.49 -10.12
C LEU A 126 -4.15 16.70 -11.05
N LEU A 127 -4.37 17.89 -10.47
CA LEU A 127 -4.54 19.14 -11.21
C LEU A 127 -3.22 19.84 -11.54
N ASN A 128 -2.07 19.20 -11.25
CA ASN A 128 -0.78 19.77 -11.59
C ASN A 128 -0.64 19.94 -13.11
N GLU A 129 -0.57 21.18 -13.58
CA GLU A 129 -0.52 21.53 -15.01
C GLU A 129 0.68 20.90 -15.75
N TYR A 130 1.76 20.62 -15.03
CA TYR A 130 2.97 19.99 -15.57
C TYR A 130 2.95 18.46 -15.48
N CYS A 131 1.82 17.89 -15.03
CA CYS A 131 1.65 16.45 -14.82
C CYS A 131 2.82 15.84 -14.04
N ARG A 132 3.32 16.51 -13.00
CA ARG A 132 4.46 16.01 -12.21
C ARG A 132 4.00 14.90 -11.26
N ASP A 133 4.88 13.93 -11.03
CA ASP A 133 4.65 12.87 -10.05
C ASP A 133 5.11 13.35 -8.66
N GLN A 134 4.41 12.93 -7.61
CA GLN A 134 4.85 13.17 -6.23
C GLN A 134 5.47 11.93 -5.62
N PHE A 135 6.38 12.12 -4.67
CA PHE A 135 6.89 11.03 -3.85
C PHE A 135 7.13 11.50 -2.42
N ALA A 136 7.13 10.54 -1.48
CA ALA A 136 7.43 10.76 -0.08
C ALA A 136 8.75 10.08 0.30
N LEU A 137 9.47 10.71 1.22
CA LEU A 137 10.67 10.18 1.85
C LEU A 137 10.46 10.10 3.36
N LEU A 138 11.02 9.06 3.97
CA LEU A 138 11.31 9.02 5.39
C LEU A 138 12.83 9.08 5.57
N GLU A 139 13.33 10.21 6.04
CA GLU A 139 14.76 10.56 6.09
C GLU A 139 15.21 10.82 7.53
N LYS A 140 16.48 11.18 7.72
CA LYS A 140 17.14 11.38 9.03
C LYS A 140 16.92 10.20 9.99
N ASN A 141 17.00 8.97 9.48
CA ASN A 141 16.72 7.75 10.25
C ASN A 141 15.32 7.73 10.88
N GLY A 142 14.31 8.27 10.20
CA GLY A 142 12.92 8.28 10.68
C GLY A 142 12.48 9.59 11.32
N ASP A 143 13.41 10.51 11.62
CA ASP A 143 13.10 11.75 12.33
C ASP A 143 12.46 12.82 11.44
N ALA A 144 12.49 12.67 10.11
CA ALA A 144 11.84 13.62 9.21
C ALA A 144 11.14 12.91 8.05
N CYS A 145 9.99 13.44 7.67
CA CYS A 145 9.27 13.01 6.48
C CYS A 145 9.03 14.21 5.55
N SER A 146 9.31 14.00 4.28
CA SER A 146 9.27 15.04 3.25
C SER A 146 8.53 14.53 2.01
N VAL A 147 7.68 15.37 1.44
CA VAL A 147 6.97 15.12 0.17
C VAL A 147 7.47 16.11 -0.87
N TYR A 148 7.73 15.61 -2.07
CA TYR A 148 8.24 16.41 -3.19
C TYR A 148 7.44 16.19 -4.46
N TRP A 149 7.42 17.20 -5.32
CA TRP A 149 7.18 17.03 -6.75
C TRP A 149 8.49 16.65 -7.44
N HIS A 150 8.43 15.62 -8.28
CA HIS A 150 9.52 15.28 -9.19
C HIS A 150 9.49 16.19 -10.43
N ALA A 151 10.61 16.83 -10.74
CA ALA A 151 10.86 17.48 -12.01
C ALA A 151 12.16 16.95 -12.63
N THR A 152 12.38 17.18 -13.93
CA THR A 152 13.50 16.57 -14.66
C THR A 152 14.87 16.93 -14.08
N ASN A 153 15.05 18.17 -13.63
CA ASN A 153 16.35 18.68 -13.20
C ASN A 153 16.46 18.90 -11.69
N GLU A 154 15.33 18.91 -10.97
CA GLU A 154 15.29 19.18 -9.54
C GLU A 154 14.04 18.56 -8.90
N VAL A 155 14.06 18.46 -7.59
CA VAL A 155 12.88 18.13 -6.78
C VAL A 155 12.34 19.41 -6.17
N ILE A 156 11.02 19.56 -6.12
CA ILE A 156 10.38 20.73 -5.55
C ILE A 156 9.70 20.30 -4.25
N PRO A 157 10.10 20.83 -3.08
CA PRO A 157 9.48 20.45 -1.82
C PRO A 157 8.02 20.89 -1.80
N VAL A 158 7.15 20.00 -1.31
CA VAL A 158 5.73 20.27 -1.07
C VAL A 158 5.50 20.52 0.40
N GLU A 159 5.89 19.55 1.23
CA GLU A 159 5.73 19.61 2.67
C GLU A 159 6.87 18.84 3.32
N GLN A 160 7.47 19.41 4.36
CA GLN A 160 8.56 18.78 5.11
C GLN A 160 8.30 18.98 6.60
N ARG A 161 8.29 17.88 7.36
CA ARG A 161 7.98 17.90 8.79
C ARG A 161 8.91 16.97 9.54
N GLU A 162 9.47 17.48 10.63
CA GLU A 162 10.19 16.66 11.61
C GLU A 162 9.18 15.93 12.50
N TYR A 163 9.52 14.70 12.87
CA TYR A 163 8.72 13.80 13.70
C TYR A 163 7.28 13.63 13.20
N TRP A 164 7.09 13.65 11.88
CA TRP A 164 5.77 13.49 11.27
C TRP A 164 5.22 12.05 11.42
N SER A 165 6.12 11.08 11.52
CA SER A 165 5.83 9.69 11.83
C SER A 165 6.87 9.18 12.83
N GLU A 166 6.46 8.35 13.77
CA GLU A 166 7.34 7.67 14.72
C GLU A 166 7.86 6.33 14.16
N GLY A 167 7.36 5.90 13.00
CA GLY A 167 7.69 4.63 12.38
C GLY A 167 7.62 4.70 10.85
N TRP A 168 6.74 3.90 10.25
CA TRP A 168 6.58 3.86 8.80
C TRP A 168 5.69 4.99 8.28
N VAL A 169 5.79 5.24 6.98
CA VAL A 169 4.91 6.13 6.21
C VAL A 169 4.46 5.37 4.98
N GLN A 170 3.18 5.48 4.63
CA GLN A 170 2.59 4.73 3.52
C GLN A 170 1.52 5.54 2.80
N TRP A 171 1.56 5.57 1.47
CA TRP A 171 0.46 6.10 0.66
C TRP A 171 -0.72 5.13 0.64
N SER A 172 -1.94 5.67 0.67
CA SER A 172 -3.13 4.89 0.35
C SER A 172 -3.13 4.47 -1.14
N PRO A 173 -3.83 3.40 -1.53
CA PRO A 173 -3.77 2.81 -2.87
C PRO A 173 -4.05 3.75 -4.06
N GLN A 174 -4.86 4.79 -3.88
CA GLN A 174 -5.15 5.81 -4.90
C GLN A 174 -4.36 7.11 -4.67
N GLY A 175 -3.48 7.13 -3.67
CA GLY A 175 -2.67 8.28 -3.30
C GLY A 175 -3.43 9.39 -2.60
N THR A 176 -4.70 9.20 -2.19
CA THR A 176 -5.49 10.25 -1.52
C THR A 176 -4.92 10.65 -0.17
N TYR A 177 -4.44 9.67 0.57
CA TYR A 177 -3.94 9.84 1.93
C TYR A 177 -2.49 9.43 2.04
N LEU A 178 -1.74 10.16 2.86
CA LEU A 178 -0.48 9.72 3.43
C LEU A 178 -0.75 9.25 4.86
N ALA A 179 -0.49 7.98 5.15
CA ALA A 179 -0.62 7.38 6.47
C ALA A 179 0.70 7.47 7.24
N THR A 180 0.63 7.87 8.51
CA THR A 180 1.77 7.96 9.42
C THR A 180 1.47 7.18 10.69
N MET A 181 2.50 6.49 11.21
CA MET A 181 2.41 5.66 12.40
C MET A 181 2.84 6.45 13.64
N HIS A 182 2.06 6.31 14.71
CA HIS A 182 2.31 6.91 16.02
C HIS A 182 1.98 5.86 17.09
N GLN A 183 2.58 5.96 18.27
CA GLN A 183 2.32 5.06 19.39
C GLN A 183 0.83 5.00 19.78
N LYS A 184 0.11 6.12 19.63
CA LYS A 184 -1.32 6.23 19.92
C LYS A 184 -2.23 5.79 18.75
N GLY A 185 -1.66 5.42 17.59
CA GLY A 185 -2.39 4.96 16.41
C GLY A 185 -1.94 5.59 15.10
N VAL A 186 -2.83 5.57 14.11
CA VAL A 186 -2.52 6.02 12.74
C VAL A 186 -3.18 7.38 12.48
N ILE A 187 -2.44 8.27 11.81
CA ILE A 187 -2.97 9.55 11.32
C ILE A 187 -2.91 9.57 9.80
N LEU A 188 -4.02 9.98 9.18
CA LEU A 188 -4.13 10.18 7.75
C LEU A 188 -4.07 11.67 7.40
N TRP A 189 -3.23 11.99 6.43
CA TRP A 189 -3.00 13.34 5.93
C TRP A 189 -3.40 13.43 4.46
N GLY A 190 -3.96 14.55 4.04
CA GLY A 190 -4.41 14.74 2.66
C GLY A 190 -4.59 16.21 2.29
N GLY A 191 -4.96 16.43 1.03
CA GLY A 191 -5.04 17.78 0.45
C GLY A 191 -3.68 18.34 0.07
N GLU A 192 -3.66 19.61 -0.35
CA GLU A 192 -2.46 20.29 -0.89
C GLU A 192 -1.35 20.48 0.15
N HIS A 193 -1.71 20.82 1.39
CA HIS A 193 -0.78 21.07 2.50
C HIS A 193 -0.75 19.93 3.52
N PHE A 194 -1.19 18.72 3.14
CA PHE A 194 -1.23 17.55 4.02
C PHE A 194 -1.85 17.86 5.39
N GLN A 195 -3.08 18.36 5.36
CA GLN A 195 -3.87 18.60 6.55
C GLN A 195 -4.35 17.27 7.13
N ARG A 196 -4.57 17.23 8.44
CA ARG A 196 -5.03 16.02 9.12
C ARG A 196 -6.47 15.70 8.72
N VAL A 197 -6.67 14.58 8.02
CA VAL A 197 -7.99 14.09 7.58
C VAL A 197 -8.66 13.27 8.66
N GLY A 198 -7.90 12.39 9.32
CA GLY A 198 -8.44 11.46 10.30
C GLY A 198 -7.37 10.97 11.28
N ARG A 199 -7.82 10.58 12.48
CA ARG A 199 -7.00 9.97 13.53
C ARG A 199 -7.69 8.70 13.98
N PHE A 200 -6.96 7.59 13.95
CA PHE A 200 -7.46 6.25 14.21
C PHE A 200 -6.71 5.70 15.43
N ALA A 201 -7.40 5.68 16.57
CA ALA A 201 -6.79 5.34 17.85
C ALA A 201 -6.61 3.82 17.99
N HIS A 202 -5.37 3.35 17.82
CA HIS A 202 -4.96 1.97 18.00
C HIS A 202 -3.57 1.96 18.63
N ALA A 203 -3.50 1.63 19.92
CA ALA A 203 -2.23 1.68 20.64
C ALA A 203 -1.22 0.67 20.08
N ASP A 204 0.04 1.09 20.01
CA ASP A 204 1.20 0.28 19.61
C ASP A 204 1.04 -0.37 18.21
N VAL A 205 0.36 0.34 17.30
CA VAL A 205 0.15 -0.12 15.92
C VAL A 205 1.49 -0.41 15.23
N ARG A 206 1.61 -1.61 14.68
CA ARG A 206 2.81 -2.07 13.98
C ARG A 206 2.65 -1.99 12.48
N LEU A 207 1.47 -2.32 11.96
CA LEU A 207 1.19 -2.39 10.53
C LEU A 207 -0.17 -1.76 10.23
N ALA A 208 -0.30 -1.19 9.03
CA ALA A 208 -1.58 -0.79 8.47
C ALA A 208 -1.64 -1.14 6.99
N ASP A 209 -2.84 -1.37 6.48
CA ASP A 209 -3.11 -1.59 5.06
C ASP A 209 -4.49 -1.02 4.71
N PHE A 210 -4.73 -0.77 3.44
CA PHE A 210 -5.95 -0.13 2.95
C PHE A 210 -6.71 -1.05 2.00
N SER A 211 -8.02 -0.84 1.96
CA SER A 211 -8.83 -1.40 0.89
C SER A 211 -8.55 -0.67 -0.45
N PRO A 212 -8.68 -1.34 -1.61
CA PRO A 212 -8.40 -0.77 -2.93
C PRO A 212 -9.08 0.56 -3.26
N GLN A 213 -10.32 0.77 -2.78
CA GLN A 213 -11.07 2.03 -2.96
C GLN A 213 -10.87 3.02 -1.81
N GLU A 214 -9.94 2.76 -0.89
CA GLU A 214 -9.60 3.60 0.27
C GLU A 214 -10.77 3.84 1.25
N ARG A 215 -11.83 3.02 1.16
CA ARG A 215 -12.97 3.11 2.07
C ARG A 215 -12.64 2.62 3.47
N PHE A 216 -11.78 1.61 3.57
CA PHE A 216 -11.40 0.97 4.81
C PHE A 216 -9.89 0.96 4.99
N MET A 217 -9.49 0.98 6.26
CA MET A 217 -8.10 0.78 6.68
C MET A 217 -8.08 -0.32 7.73
N VAL A 218 -7.20 -1.30 7.58
CA VAL A 218 -6.91 -2.29 8.61
C VAL A 218 -5.64 -1.89 9.34
N THR A 219 -5.63 -2.06 10.65
CA THR A 219 -4.48 -1.78 11.51
C THR A 219 -4.24 -2.96 12.42
N LEU A 220 -2.98 -3.19 12.76
CA LEU A 220 -2.57 -4.35 13.54
C LEU A 220 -1.64 -3.92 14.67
N SER A 221 -1.94 -4.40 15.87
CA SER A 221 -1.10 -4.28 17.06
C SER A 221 -0.85 -5.65 17.68
N VAL A 222 0.27 -5.81 18.38
CA VAL A 222 0.58 -7.06 19.08
C VAL A 222 0.02 -6.97 20.49
N CYS A 223 -0.82 -7.93 20.89
CA CYS A 223 -1.33 -7.97 22.25
C CYS A 223 -0.16 -8.30 23.21
N GLN A 224 -0.01 -7.51 24.27
CA GLN A 224 0.91 -7.85 25.36
C GLN A 224 0.31 -9.03 26.13
N GLY A 225 0.86 -10.23 25.95
CA GLY A 225 0.50 -11.42 26.73
C GLY A 225 1.49 -11.65 27.87
N ASP A 226 1.01 -12.24 28.97
CA ASP A 226 1.85 -12.68 30.11
C ASP A 226 3.04 -13.50 29.61
N GLU A 227 4.26 -13.10 29.98
CA GLU A 227 5.54 -13.70 29.56
C GLU A 227 5.70 -15.19 29.96
N ALA A 228 4.72 -15.78 30.67
CA ALA A 228 4.80 -17.11 31.26
C ALA A 228 4.47 -18.27 30.30
N ASN A 229 3.76 -18.05 29.18
CA ASN A 229 3.39 -19.13 28.25
C ASN A 229 3.61 -18.74 26.79
N GLN A 230 4.84 -18.94 26.29
CA GLN A 230 5.14 -18.82 24.86
C GLN A 230 4.48 -19.95 24.08
N THR A 231 3.66 -19.61 23.09
CA THR A 231 3.73 -20.32 21.80
C THR A 231 3.29 -19.50 20.59
N GLN A 232 2.37 -18.53 20.67
CA GLN A 232 2.09 -17.57 19.58
C GLN A 232 1.53 -16.25 20.15
N SER A 233 2.17 -15.11 19.84
CA SER A 233 1.66 -13.79 20.25
C SER A 233 0.35 -13.48 19.54
N LEU A 234 -0.73 -13.31 20.31
CA LEU A 234 -2.00 -12.82 19.79
C LEU A 234 -1.85 -11.37 19.30
N VAL A 235 -2.59 -11.01 18.27
CA VAL A 235 -2.63 -9.66 17.72
C VAL A 235 -4.04 -9.11 17.73
N GLU A 236 -4.16 -7.81 17.96
CA GLU A 236 -5.40 -7.06 17.78
C GLU A 236 -5.40 -6.47 16.37
N ILE A 237 -6.47 -6.75 15.63
CA ILE A 237 -6.70 -6.22 14.29
C ILE A 237 -7.97 -5.39 14.33
N ILE A 238 -7.86 -4.13 13.93
CA ILE A 238 -9.00 -3.21 13.87
C ILE A 238 -9.20 -2.77 12.42
N ILE A 239 -10.43 -2.96 11.92
CA ILE A 239 -10.88 -2.42 10.65
C ILE A 239 -11.59 -1.09 10.90
N TRP A 240 -11.18 -0.05 10.20
CA TRP A 240 -11.70 1.31 10.31
C TRP A 240 -12.41 1.72 9.03
N ASP A 241 -13.54 2.43 9.15
CA ASP A 241 -14.12 3.21 8.05
C ASP A 241 -13.37 4.53 7.96
N VAL A 242 -12.64 4.75 6.86
CA VAL A 242 -11.74 5.91 6.70
C VAL A 242 -12.54 7.22 6.63
N LEU A 243 -13.70 7.18 5.98
CA LEU A 243 -14.55 8.36 5.81
C LEU A 243 -15.21 8.75 7.13
N LYS A 244 -15.75 7.77 7.86
CA LYS A 244 -16.43 8.00 9.15
C LYS A 244 -15.46 8.20 10.31
N GLY A 245 -14.24 7.67 10.22
CA GLY A 245 -13.26 7.70 11.31
C GLY A 245 -13.61 6.78 12.48
N THR A 246 -14.41 5.74 12.25
CA THR A 246 -14.93 4.83 13.29
C THR A 246 -14.44 3.41 13.08
N ALA A 247 -14.20 2.67 14.17
CA ALA A 247 -13.91 1.25 14.10
C ALA A 247 -15.16 0.48 13.65
N CYS A 248 -15.03 -0.27 12.55
CA CYS A 248 -16.08 -1.15 12.04
C CYS A 248 -16.14 -2.45 12.81
N ARG A 249 -14.97 -3.07 13.03
CA ARG A 249 -14.86 -4.37 13.70
C ARG A 249 -13.46 -4.58 14.25
N ARG A 250 -13.39 -5.30 15.37
CA ARG A 250 -12.16 -5.78 16.01
C ARG A 250 -12.06 -7.29 15.91
N PHE A 251 -10.84 -7.79 15.72
CA PHE A 251 -10.50 -9.20 15.71
C PHE A 251 -9.28 -9.42 16.60
N THR A 252 -9.29 -10.53 17.34
CA THR A 252 -8.11 -11.03 18.05
C THR A 252 -7.76 -12.37 17.44
N SER A 253 -6.56 -12.49 16.88
CA SER A 253 -6.13 -13.71 16.19
C SER A 253 -4.62 -13.83 16.19
N THR A 254 -4.09 -14.96 15.73
CA THR A 254 -2.67 -15.14 15.41
C THR A 254 -2.45 -14.78 13.95
N ILE A 255 -1.43 -13.97 13.64
CA ILE A 255 -1.11 -13.67 12.24
C ILE A 255 -0.49 -14.90 11.59
N GLU A 256 -1.15 -15.43 10.56
CA GLU A 256 -0.53 -16.39 9.64
C GLU A 256 0.26 -15.64 8.55
N THR A 257 -0.34 -14.61 7.95
CA THR A 257 0.24 -13.81 6.87
C THR A 257 -0.22 -12.34 6.93
N TRP A 258 0.59 -11.43 6.37
CA TRP A 258 0.24 -10.03 6.16
C TRP A 258 0.30 -9.67 4.66
N PRO A 259 -0.67 -8.91 4.11
CA PRO A 259 -1.90 -8.44 4.76
C PRO A 259 -2.86 -9.56 5.16
N THR A 260 -3.38 -9.50 6.39
CA THR A 260 -4.27 -10.55 6.92
C THR A 260 -5.67 -10.49 6.33
N PHE A 261 -6.15 -9.28 6.02
CA PHE A 261 -7.39 -9.06 5.29
C PHE A 261 -7.08 -8.64 3.86
N LYS A 262 -7.55 -9.43 2.90
CA LYS A 262 -7.48 -9.14 1.47
C LYS A 262 -8.88 -8.73 1.00
N TRP A 263 -8.97 -7.67 0.20
CA TRP A 263 -10.23 -7.01 -0.16
C TRP A 263 -10.65 -7.35 -1.60
N SER A 264 -11.96 -7.35 -1.85
CA SER A 264 -12.46 -7.30 -3.23
C SER A 264 -12.12 -5.95 -3.88
N ASN A 265 -12.08 -5.91 -5.20
CA ASN A 265 -11.67 -4.74 -5.98
C ASN A 265 -12.53 -3.47 -5.75
N ASP A 266 -13.75 -3.66 -5.28
CA ASP A 266 -14.77 -2.63 -5.04
C ASP A 266 -15.03 -2.38 -3.55
N ASP A 267 -14.22 -2.96 -2.66
CA ASP A 267 -14.37 -2.89 -1.20
C ASP A 267 -15.71 -3.43 -0.67
N ALA A 268 -16.47 -4.21 -1.45
CA ALA A 268 -17.74 -4.79 -1.00
C ALA A 268 -17.53 -5.98 -0.04
N TYR A 269 -16.41 -6.68 -0.16
CA TYR A 269 -16.07 -7.84 0.67
C TYR A 269 -14.64 -7.76 1.18
N ALA A 270 -14.44 -8.24 2.41
CA ALA A 270 -13.12 -8.49 2.99
C ALA A 270 -12.99 -9.97 3.30
N ALA A 271 -11.84 -10.58 3.02
CA ALA A 271 -11.59 -11.98 3.31
C ALA A 271 -10.28 -12.17 4.07
N THR A 272 -10.24 -13.15 4.95
CA THR A 272 -9.04 -13.53 5.72
C THR A 272 -8.90 -15.05 5.77
N LEU A 273 -7.66 -15.54 5.76
CA LEU A 273 -7.33 -16.95 5.93
C LEU A 273 -6.99 -17.20 7.40
N GLN A 274 -7.71 -18.12 8.03
CA GLN A 274 -7.46 -18.53 9.40
C GLN A 274 -7.67 -20.04 9.51
N SER A 275 -6.68 -20.75 10.05
CA SER A 275 -6.76 -22.19 10.29
C SER A 275 -7.14 -22.99 9.03
N GLY A 276 -6.60 -22.59 7.88
CA GLY A 276 -6.86 -23.23 6.58
C GLY A 276 -8.27 -23.02 6.01
N LYS A 277 -9.02 -22.02 6.48
CA LYS A 277 -10.34 -21.66 5.96
C LYS A 277 -10.40 -20.17 5.64
N ILE A 278 -11.13 -19.82 4.57
CA ILE A 278 -11.31 -18.41 4.18
C ILE A 278 -12.62 -17.89 4.77
N TYR A 279 -12.52 -16.86 5.61
CA TYR A 279 -13.65 -16.16 6.19
C TYR A 279 -13.93 -14.90 5.37
N ILE A 280 -15.10 -14.83 4.76
CA ILE A 280 -15.53 -13.70 3.91
C ILE A 280 -16.55 -12.87 4.69
N TYR A 281 -16.33 -11.56 4.74
CA TYR A 281 -17.16 -10.58 5.43
C TYR A 281 -17.73 -9.57 4.45
N GLU A 282 -19.03 -9.28 4.56
CA GLU A 282 -19.68 -8.18 3.84
C GLU A 282 -19.34 -6.85 4.51
N THR A 283 -18.87 -5.86 3.76
CA THR A 283 -18.37 -4.61 4.39
C THR A 283 -19.46 -3.65 4.83
N GLU A 284 -20.73 -3.88 4.47
CA GLU A 284 -21.86 -3.07 4.93
C GLU A 284 -22.09 -3.21 6.44
N ASN A 285 -21.94 -4.42 6.97
CA ASN A 285 -22.22 -4.76 8.37
C ASN A 285 -21.07 -5.54 9.03
N PHE A 286 -20.00 -5.83 8.30
CA PHE A 286 -18.87 -6.69 8.68
C PHE A 286 -19.29 -8.06 9.22
N ARG A 287 -20.47 -8.59 8.84
CA ARG A 287 -20.90 -9.95 9.18
C ARG A 287 -20.33 -10.94 8.19
N MET A 288 -20.18 -12.18 8.65
CA MET A 288 -19.69 -13.26 7.80
C MET A 288 -20.75 -13.59 6.74
N LEU A 289 -20.36 -13.57 5.47
CA LEU A 289 -21.19 -13.96 4.35
C LEU A 289 -21.73 -15.38 4.61
N ASP A 290 -23.04 -15.60 4.45
CA ASP A 290 -23.75 -16.87 4.67
C ASP A 290 -23.48 -17.58 6.03
N LYS A 291 -22.90 -16.89 7.01
CA LYS A 291 -22.47 -17.44 8.32
C LYS A 291 -21.57 -18.69 8.23
N LYS A 292 -20.94 -18.95 7.08
CA LYS A 292 -20.07 -20.11 6.85
C LYS A 292 -18.76 -19.67 6.21
N PRO A 293 -17.61 -20.19 6.65
CA PRO A 293 -16.36 -19.97 5.92
C PRO A 293 -16.36 -20.76 4.60
N LEU A 294 -15.56 -20.30 3.64
CA LEU A 294 -15.18 -21.10 2.47
C LEU A 294 -14.10 -22.08 2.91
N ALA A 295 -14.42 -23.37 2.84
CA ALA A 295 -13.55 -24.46 3.26
C ALA A 295 -13.37 -25.47 2.14
N ALA A 296 -12.20 -26.10 2.10
CA ALA A 296 -11.89 -27.23 1.23
C ALA A 296 -11.62 -28.49 2.06
N ASN A 297 -11.54 -29.66 1.41
CA ASN A 297 -11.29 -30.94 2.08
C ASN A 297 -9.96 -30.97 2.85
N VAL A 298 -8.98 -30.22 2.35
CA VAL A 298 -7.69 -29.95 2.98
C VAL A 298 -7.63 -28.45 3.27
N GLY A 299 -6.93 -28.07 4.34
CA GLY A 299 -6.73 -26.66 4.69
C GLY A 299 -6.18 -25.86 3.51
N ILE A 300 -6.79 -24.71 3.25
CA ILE A 300 -6.38 -23.75 2.24
C ILE A 300 -5.03 -23.16 2.62
N SER A 301 -4.09 -23.18 1.68
CA SER A 301 -2.71 -22.74 1.91
C SER A 301 -2.52 -21.25 1.66
N ASP A 302 -3.11 -20.71 0.59
CA ASP A 302 -3.18 -19.27 0.32
C ASP A 302 -4.36 -18.96 -0.61
N PHE A 303 -4.75 -17.68 -0.65
CA PHE A 303 -5.77 -17.16 -1.55
C PHE A 303 -5.48 -15.72 -1.99
N SER A 304 -6.05 -15.30 -3.11
CA SER A 304 -5.96 -13.93 -3.62
C SER A 304 -7.24 -13.53 -4.34
N TRP A 305 -7.55 -12.24 -4.33
CA TRP A 305 -8.66 -11.67 -5.09
C TRP A 305 -8.23 -11.32 -6.51
N SER A 306 -9.14 -11.47 -7.46
CA SER A 306 -9.01 -10.85 -8.77
C SER A 306 -8.96 -9.32 -8.60
N PRO A 307 -8.03 -8.62 -9.28
CA PRO A 307 -7.95 -7.15 -9.23
C PRO A 307 -9.17 -6.42 -9.79
N THR A 308 -10.01 -7.09 -10.59
CA THR A 308 -11.16 -6.45 -11.28
C THR A 308 -12.50 -7.12 -11.03
N ASP A 309 -12.50 -8.40 -10.64
CA ASP A 309 -13.72 -9.19 -10.50
C ASP A 309 -13.88 -9.66 -9.05
N ARG A 310 -15.12 -9.93 -8.64
CA ARG A 310 -15.40 -10.57 -7.34
C ARG A 310 -15.14 -12.07 -7.39
N ILE A 311 -13.91 -12.44 -7.72
CA ILE A 311 -13.43 -13.83 -7.81
C ILE A 311 -12.26 -14.01 -6.86
N ILE A 312 -12.30 -15.09 -6.08
CA ILE A 312 -11.19 -15.56 -5.25
C ILE A 312 -10.51 -16.72 -5.98
N ALA A 313 -9.19 -16.66 -6.12
CA ALA A 313 -8.36 -17.82 -6.40
C ALA A 313 -7.77 -18.34 -5.09
N TYR A 314 -7.85 -19.64 -4.83
CA TYR A 314 -7.16 -20.27 -3.72
C TYR A 314 -6.53 -21.59 -4.14
N TRP A 315 -5.61 -22.09 -3.32
CA TRP A 315 -5.04 -23.41 -3.52
C TRP A 315 -4.93 -24.20 -2.22
N VAL A 316 -4.93 -25.52 -2.34
CA VAL A 316 -4.70 -26.48 -1.26
C VAL A 316 -3.52 -27.37 -1.62
N ALA A 317 -2.70 -27.67 -0.60
CA ALA A 317 -1.54 -28.53 -0.76
C ALA A 317 -1.90 -30.01 -0.97
N GLU A 318 -0.99 -30.74 -1.61
CA GLU A 318 -1.09 -32.17 -1.83
C GLU A 318 -0.93 -32.94 -0.50
N THR A 319 -1.82 -33.91 -0.27
CA THR A 319 -1.75 -34.85 0.84
C THR A 319 -1.68 -36.28 0.31
N ALA A 320 -1.47 -37.28 1.18
CA ALA A 320 -1.35 -38.68 0.76
C ALA A 320 -2.54 -39.19 -0.09
N ASN A 321 -3.74 -38.64 0.13
CA ASN A 321 -4.98 -39.11 -0.50
C ASN A 321 -5.61 -38.09 -1.47
N THR A 322 -5.15 -36.84 -1.49
CA THR A 322 -5.74 -35.79 -2.34
C THR A 322 -4.65 -34.98 -3.03
N PRO A 323 -4.76 -34.77 -4.35
CA PRO A 323 -3.80 -33.95 -5.10
C PRO A 323 -3.87 -32.48 -4.69
N ALA A 324 -2.83 -31.72 -4.99
CA ALA A 324 -2.91 -30.26 -4.88
C ALA A 324 -4.01 -29.76 -5.82
N ARG A 325 -4.76 -28.75 -5.40
CA ARG A 325 -5.88 -28.22 -6.18
C ARG A 325 -5.88 -26.70 -6.13
N VAL A 326 -6.03 -26.09 -7.30
CA VAL A 326 -6.29 -24.65 -7.45
C VAL A 326 -7.73 -24.47 -7.88
N ALA A 327 -8.42 -23.51 -7.28
CA ALA A 327 -9.83 -23.24 -7.54
C ALA A 327 -10.10 -21.75 -7.67
N LEU A 328 -10.99 -21.41 -8.60
CA LEU A 328 -11.58 -20.09 -8.77
C LEU A 328 -13.02 -20.12 -8.24
N VAL A 329 -13.37 -19.20 -7.35
CA VAL A 329 -14.70 -19.11 -6.74
C VAL A 329 -15.26 -17.70 -6.90
N SER A 330 -16.51 -17.62 -7.36
CA SER A 330 -17.23 -16.35 -7.44
C SER A 330 -17.82 -15.96 -6.08
N VAL A 331 -17.80 -14.66 -5.77
CA VAL A 331 -18.38 -14.08 -4.55
C VAL A 331 -19.46 -13.06 -4.97
N PRO A 332 -20.68 -13.10 -4.41
CA PRO A 332 -21.10 -13.83 -3.21
C PRO A 332 -21.63 -15.25 -3.44
N SER A 333 -21.85 -15.68 -4.67
CA SER A 333 -22.54 -16.97 -4.97
C SER A 333 -21.82 -18.22 -4.46
N ARG A 334 -20.50 -18.14 -4.19
CA ARG A 334 -19.62 -19.27 -3.81
C ARG A 334 -19.56 -20.39 -4.84
N ASN A 335 -19.95 -20.10 -6.08
CA ASN A 335 -19.87 -21.10 -7.15
C ASN A 335 -18.41 -21.27 -7.55
N GLU A 336 -17.92 -22.51 -7.51
CA GLU A 336 -16.65 -22.90 -8.11
C GLU A 336 -16.75 -22.75 -9.63
N LEU A 337 -15.96 -21.83 -10.18
CA LEU A 337 -15.97 -21.47 -11.60
C LEU A 337 -15.05 -22.36 -12.43
N CYS A 338 -13.86 -22.67 -11.89
CA CYS A 338 -12.86 -23.49 -12.53
C CYS A 338 -11.95 -24.10 -11.47
N THR A 339 -11.55 -25.35 -11.67
CA THR A 339 -10.66 -26.06 -10.75
C THR A 339 -9.64 -26.87 -11.52
N LYS A 340 -8.39 -26.91 -11.05
CA LYS A 340 -7.30 -27.68 -11.64
C LYS A 340 -6.59 -28.48 -10.56
N ASN A 341 -6.48 -29.78 -10.78
CA ASN A 341 -5.69 -30.67 -9.93
C ASN A 341 -4.25 -30.74 -10.44
N LEU A 342 -3.30 -30.73 -9.53
CA LEU A 342 -1.86 -30.72 -9.75
C LEU A 342 -1.21 -31.79 -8.86
N PHE A 343 -0.09 -32.34 -9.32
CA PHE A 343 0.62 -33.44 -8.66
C PHE A 343 2.08 -33.10 -8.49
N SER A 344 2.71 -33.65 -7.45
CA SER A 344 4.12 -33.43 -7.12
C SER A 344 4.41 -31.94 -6.88
N VAL A 345 3.55 -31.29 -6.10
CA VAL A 345 3.61 -29.83 -5.85
C VAL A 345 4.30 -29.55 -4.52
N ALA A 346 5.31 -28.69 -4.56
CA ALA A 346 5.96 -28.15 -3.37
C ALA A 346 5.26 -26.87 -2.89
N GLU A 347 5.01 -25.93 -3.81
CA GLU A 347 4.45 -24.61 -3.51
C GLU A 347 3.71 -24.05 -4.75
N ILE A 348 2.71 -23.19 -4.51
CA ILE A 348 2.01 -22.46 -5.56
C ILE A 348 1.97 -20.98 -5.19
N SER A 349 2.32 -20.13 -6.17
CA SER A 349 2.12 -18.68 -6.09
C SER A 349 1.05 -18.25 -7.11
N LEU A 350 0.10 -17.44 -6.66
CA LEU A 350 -1.01 -16.93 -7.47
C LEU A 350 -0.70 -15.49 -7.91
N ILE A 351 -0.39 -15.28 -9.19
CA ILE A 351 0.07 -14.00 -9.72
C ILE A 351 -0.94 -13.45 -10.74
N TRP A 352 -1.77 -12.51 -10.30
CA TRP A 352 -2.78 -11.88 -11.15
C TRP A 352 -2.17 -10.89 -12.14
N HIS A 353 -2.70 -10.89 -13.35
CA HIS A 353 -2.49 -9.81 -14.30
C HIS A 353 -3.12 -8.52 -13.73
N PRO A 354 -2.48 -7.34 -13.84
CA PRO A 354 -3.00 -6.10 -13.25
C PRO A 354 -4.41 -5.72 -13.72
N GLN A 355 -4.80 -6.10 -14.94
CA GLN A 355 -6.16 -5.89 -15.47
C GLN A 355 -7.13 -7.05 -15.18
N GLY A 356 -6.73 -8.04 -14.38
CA GLY A 356 -7.55 -9.20 -14.03
C GLY A 356 -7.82 -10.18 -15.18
N ASP A 357 -7.30 -9.94 -16.38
CA ASP A 357 -7.57 -10.76 -17.57
C ASP A 357 -6.93 -12.15 -17.54
N PHE A 358 -5.83 -12.30 -16.79
CA PHE A 358 -5.09 -13.55 -16.66
C PHE A 358 -4.68 -13.80 -15.22
N LEU A 359 -4.54 -15.08 -14.87
CA LEU A 359 -3.93 -15.53 -13.62
C LEU A 359 -2.79 -16.51 -13.96
N ALA A 360 -1.57 -16.18 -13.56
CA ALA A 360 -0.45 -17.11 -13.62
C ALA A 360 -0.40 -17.87 -12.30
N VAL A 361 -0.62 -19.18 -12.38
CA VAL A 361 -0.37 -20.09 -11.26
C VAL A 361 1.05 -20.62 -11.43
N GLN A 362 1.98 -20.06 -10.67
CA GLN A 362 3.37 -20.52 -10.64
C GLN A 362 3.46 -21.73 -9.71
N VAL A 363 3.70 -22.90 -10.29
CA VAL A 363 3.75 -24.18 -9.58
C VAL A 363 5.21 -24.60 -9.44
N LEU A 364 5.72 -24.58 -8.22
CA LEU A 364 7.00 -25.21 -7.89
C LEU A 364 6.76 -26.71 -7.73
N ARG A 365 7.25 -27.49 -8.69
CA ARG A 365 7.16 -28.96 -8.68
C ARG A 365 8.41 -29.58 -8.09
N CYS A 366 8.29 -30.78 -7.57
CA CYS A 366 9.40 -31.55 -7.01
C CYS A 366 9.38 -33.01 -7.49
N ASN A 367 10.54 -33.62 -7.70
CA ASN A 367 10.62 -35.05 -8.06
C ASN A 367 10.55 -35.96 -6.84
N LYS A 368 11.13 -35.55 -5.70
CA LYS A 368 11.12 -36.31 -4.45
C LYS A 368 10.90 -35.38 -3.26
N LYS A 369 10.09 -35.86 -2.31
CA LYS A 369 9.90 -35.26 -0.98
C LYS A 369 10.67 -36.09 0.04
N LYS A 370 11.67 -35.51 0.69
CA LYS A 370 12.40 -36.14 1.79
C LYS A 370 12.08 -35.39 3.08
N VAL A 371 11.66 -36.09 4.11
CA VAL A 371 11.50 -35.51 5.45
C VAL A 371 12.82 -35.74 6.18
N ASP A 372 13.44 -34.67 6.64
CA ASP A 372 14.69 -34.74 7.41
C ASP A 372 14.41 -35.15 8.87
N SER A 373 15.48 -35.46 9.60
CA SER A 373 15.45 -35.86 11.01
C SER A 373 14.69 -34.86 11.90
N ASP A 374 14.72 -33.58 11.53
CA ASP A 374 14.04 -32.47 12.23
C ASP A 374 12.59 -32.26 11.78
N LYS A 375 11.96 -33.23 11.11
CA LYS A 375 10.63 -33.14 10.49
C LYS A 375 10.48 -32.04 9.43
N GLN A 376 11.58 -31.44 8.99
CA GLN A 376 11.60 -30.45 7.90
C GLN A 376 11.47 -31.16 6.55
N VAL A 377 10.59 -30.64 5.70
CA VAL A 377 10.37 -31.19 4.36
C VAL A 377 11.40 -30.58 3.41
N LYS A 378 12.27 -31.41 2.84
CA LYS A 378 13.19 -31.04 1.78
C LYS A 378 12.72 -31.57 0.44
N TYR A 379 12.51 -30.66 -0.50
CA TYR A 379 12.14 -30.97 -1.88
C TYR A 379 13.40 -31.14 -2.74
N MET A 380 13.47 -32.21 -3.52
CA MET A 380 14.60 -32.51 -4.41
C MET A 380 14.18 -32.53 -5.88
N GLY A 381 15.05 -32.00 -6.75
CA GLY A 381 14.81 -31.92 -8.19
C GLY A 381 13.64 -31.01 -8.52
N THR A 382 13.67 -29.78 -8.02
CA THR A 382 12.58 -28.81 -8.20
C THR A 382 12.65 -28.12 -9.55
N PHE A 383 11.50 -27.91 -10.18
CA PHE A 383 11.35 -27.16 -11.42
C PHE A 383 10.02 -26.41 -11.43
N VAL A 384 9.87 -25.42 -12.32
CA VAL A 384 8.70 -24.52 -12.31
C VAL A 384 7.83 -24.76 -13.54
N ASN A 385 6.52 -24.87 -13.31
CA ASN A 385 5.52 -24.83 -14.36
C ASN A 385 4.60 -23.62 -14.13
N PHE A 386 4.19 -22.98 -15.22
CA PHE A 386 3.13 -21.98 -15.19
C PHE A 386 1.84 -22.57 -15.76
N GLU A 387 0.76 -22.47 -14.99
CA GLU A 387 -0.61 -22.73 -15.49
C GLU A 387 -1.29 -21.36 -15.64
N ILE A 388 -1.43 -20.90 -16.88
CA ILE A 388 -1.94 -19.56 -17.21
C ILE A 388 -3.43 -19.65 -17.48
N VAL A 389 -4.25 -19.12 -16.57
CA VAL A 389 -5.71 -19.11 -16.68
C VAL A 389 -6.17 -17.86 -17.43
N ARG A 390 -7.04 -18.02 -18.43
CA ARG A 390 -7.64 -16.90 -19.17
C ARG A 390 -9.01 -16.53 -18.59
N MET A 391 -9.09 -15.42 -17.87
CA MET A 391 -10.27 -15.03 -17.09
C MET A 391 -11.44 -14.56 -17.97
N ARG A 392 -11.15 -13.98 -19.14
CA ARG A 392 -12.16 -13.46 -20.08
C ARG A 392 -12.69 -14.48 -21.07
N ALA A 393 -12.11 -15.67 -21.11
CA ALA A 393 -12.54 -16.74 -22.02
C ALA A 393 -13.55 -17.67 -21.33
N LYS A 394 -14.51 -18.18 -22.10
CA LYS A 394 -15.54 -19.09 -21.60
C LYS A 394 -14.90 -20.35 -21.02
N LEU A 395 -15.37 -20.78 -19.84
CA LEU A 395 -14.85 -21.94 -19.10
C LEU A 395 -13.40 -21.81 -18.59
N TYR A 396 -12.80 -20.62 -18.60
CA TYR A 396 -11.48 -20.35 -18.01
C TYR A 396 -10.38 -21.32 -18.50
N PRO A 397 -10.12 -21.39 -19.82
CA PRO A 397 -9.10 -22.29 -20.37
C PRO A 397 -7.73 -21.99 -19.75
N VAL A 398 -6.95 -23.05 -19.57
CA VAL A 398 -5.64 -23.03 -18.90
C VAL A 398 -4.56 -23.44 -19.89
N ASP A 399 -3.62 -22.55 -20.13
CA ASP A 399 -2.45 -22.80 -20.96
C ASP A 399 -1.26 -23.20 -20.07
N GLN A 400 -0.64 -24.33 -20.37
CA GLN A 400 0.50 -24.83 -19.59
C GLN A 400 1.83 -24.44 -20.24
N VAL A 401 2.74 -23.86 -19.47
CA VAL A 401 4.14 -23.60 -19.85
C VAL A 401 5.05 -24.34 -18.87
N ALA A 402 5.68 -25.42 -19.35
CA ALA A 402 6.58 -26.24 -18.54
C ALA A 402 8.04 -25.86 -18.78
N LEU A 403 8.78 -25.55 -17.71
CA LEU A 403 10.16 -25.12 -17.78
C LEU A 403 11.04 -26.10 -16.99
N LYS A 404 12.18 -26.47 -17.56
CA LYS A 404 13.14 -27.38 -16.91
C LYS A 404 14.10 -26.67 -15.98
N ASP A 405 14.29 -25.38 -16.19
CA ASP A 405 15.27 -24.55 -15.49
C ASP A 405 14.64 -23.82 -14.30
N ALA A 406 15.48 -23.28 -13.42
CA ALA A 406 15.01 -22.49 -12.29
C ALA A 406 14.45 -21.14 -12.78
N VAL A 407 13.38 -20.67 -12.14
CA VAL A 407 12.69 -19.43 -12.51
C VAL A 407 12.56 -18.52 -11.29
N SER A 408 12.78 -17.23 -11.49
CA SER A 408 12.57 -16.18 -10.50
C SER A 408 12.03 -14.91 -11.16
N CYS A 409 11.60 -13.93 -10.36
CA CYS A 409 11.21 -12.59 -10.82
C CYS A 409 10.17 -12.58 -11.96
N PHE A 410 9.10 -13.38 -11.83
CA PHE A 410 7.99 -13.35 -12.79
C PHE A 410 7.25 -12.02 -12.73
N GLN A 411 6.98 -11.41 -13.89
CA GLN A 411 6.22 -10.17 -13.99
C GLN A 411 5.34 -10.13 -15.25
N TRP A 412 4.10 -9.68 -15.06
CA TRP A 412 3.17 -9.36 -16.14
C TRP A 412 3.46 -8.01 -16.78
N GLU A 413 3.19 -7.87 -18.07
CA GLU A 413 3.05 -6.56 -18.72
C GLU A 413 1.79 -5.87 -18.21
N SER A 414 1.90 -4.71 -17.58
CA SER A 414 0.78 -4.09 -16.87
C SER A 414 -0.50 -3.89 -17.69
N ASN A 415 -0.37 -3.59 -18.99
CA ASN A 415 -1.50 -3.34 -19.89
C ASN A 415 -1.48 -4.24 -21.14
N GLY A 416 -0.81 -5.39 -21.05
CA GLY A 416 -0.51 -6.23 -22.21
C GLY A 416 -1.02 -7.66 -22.08
N ASN A 417 -0.56 -8.49 -23.00
CA ASN A 417 -0.78 -9.94 -23.00
C ASN A 417 0.56 -10.68 -22.92
N ARG A 418 1.61 -10.01 -22.43
CA ARG A 418 2.95 -10.55 -22.31
C ARG A 418 3.36 -10.71 -20.84
N PHE A 419 4.29 -11.62 -20.60
CA PHE A 419 4.95 -11.76 -19.31
C PHE A 419 6.41 -12.14 -19.53
N ALA A 420 7.24 -11.85 -18.53
CA ALA A 420 8.66 -12.16 -18.52
C ALA A 420 9.06 -12.69 -17.14
N PHE A 421 10.14 -13.44 -17.09
CA PHE A 421 10.72 -13.95 -15.86
C PHE A 421 12.22 -14.18 -16.06
N VAL A 422 12.97 -14.29 -14.97
CA VAL A 422 14.39 -14.63 -15.01
C VAL A 422 14.52 -16.15 -14.96
N LYS A 423 15.17 -16.70 -15.99
CA LYS A 423 15.46 -18.12 -16.16
C LYS A 423 16.94 -18.38 -15.89
N THR A 424 17.24 -19.25 -14.94
CA THR A 424 18.61 -19.65 -14.58
C THR A 424 18.82 -21.13 -14.90
N GLY A 425 19.67 -21.38 -15.89
CA GLY A 425 20.05 -22.74 -16.30
C GLY A 425 21.01 -23.40 -15.33
N SER A 426 21.07 -24.73 -15.38
CA SER A 426 21.95 -25.55 -14.51
C SER A 426 23.45 -25.26 -14.67
N GLY A 427 23.86 -24.69 -15.81
CA GLY A 427 25.24 -24.25 -16.08
C GLY A 427 25.53 -22.80 -15.68
N GLY A 428 24.63 -22.12 -14.95
CA GLY A 428 24.77 -20.72 -14.58
C GLY A 428 24.44 -19.73 -15.70
N SER A 429 23.91 -20.20 -16.83
CA SER A 429 23.36 -19.34 -17.88
C SER A 429 22.13 -18.60 -17.35
N VAL A 430 22.03 -17.32 -17.68
CA VAL A 430 20.93 -16.46 -17.23
C VAL A 430 20.27 -15.87 -18.45
N SER A 431 18.95 -16.02 -18.54
CA SER A 431 18.17 -15.47 -19.64
C SER A 431 16.84 -14.91 -19.16
N VAL A 432 16.29 -13.96 -19.92
CA VAL A 432 14.98 -13.37 -19.65
C VAL A 432 14.09 -13.59 -20.88
N PRO A 433 13.35 -14.71 -20.95
CA PRO A 433 12.39 -14.94 -22.02
C PRO A 433 11.14 -14.08 -21.85
N ILE A 434 10.59 -13.63 -22.98
CA ILE A 434 9.33 -12.90 -23.06
C ILE A 434 8.32 -13.81 -23.76
N TYR A 435 7.22 -14.09 -23.06
CA TYR A 435 6.10 -14.87 -23.56
C TYR A 435 4.93 -13.98 -23.91
N GLU A 436 4.16 -14.37 -24.91
CA GLU A 436 2.94 -13.68 -25.34
C GLU A 436 1.76 -14.66 -25.40
N LEU A 437 0.62 -14.23 -24.85
CA LEU A 437 -0.66 -14.92 -24.95
C LEU A 437 -1.37 -14.51 -26.24
N THR A 438 -1.37 -15.38 -27.24
CA THR A 438 -2.08 -15.11 -28.49
C THR A 438 -3.61 -15.23 -28.32
N LYS A 439 -4.37 -14.54 -29.18
CA LYS A 439 -5.84 -14.65 -29.23
C LYS A 439 -6.32 -16.06 -29.62
N ALA A 440 -5.49 -16.83 -30.30
CA ALA A 440 -5.77 -18.21 -30.71
C ALA A 440 -5.66 -19.23 -29.56
N GLY A 441 -5.49 -18.78 -28.31
CA GLY A 441 -5.41 -19.67 -27.15
C GLY A 441 -4.08 -20.42 -27.06
N LYS A 442 -2.98 -19.86 -27.59
CA LYS A 442 -1.64 -20.41 -27.42
C LYS A 442 -0.73 -19.41 -26.71
N VAL A 443 0.07 -19.91 -25.78
CA VAL A 443 1.18 -19.17 -25.18
C VAL A 443 2.43 -19.49 -25.99
N ARG A 444 3.14 -18.45 -26.45
CA ARG A 444 4.37 -18.60 -27.23
C ARG A 444 5.49 -17.78 -26.64
N GLU A 445 6.70 -18.33 -26.69
CA GLU A 445 7.92 -17.55 -26.49
C GLU A 445 8.12 -16.67 -27.74
N VAL A 446 8.23 -15.36 -27.54
CA VAL A 446 8.40 -14.39 -28.63
C VAL A 446 9.85 -14.00 -28.79
N SER A 447 10.56 -13.83 -27.67
CA SER A 447 11.95 -13.43 -27.67
C SER A 447 12.65 -13.85 -26.38
N VAL A 448 13.98 -13.90 -26.39
CA VAL A 448 14.80 -14.26 -25.24
C VAL A 448 16.02 -13.36 -25.15
N LEU A 449 16.26 -12.78 -23.98
CA LEU A 449 17.46 -12.01 -23.68
C LEU A 449 18.46 -12.87 -22.92
N SER A 450 19.53 -13.30 -23.58
CA SER A 450 20.64 -13.98 -22.91
C SER A 450 21.55 -12.97 -22.20
N ARG A 451 21.83 -13.20 -20.92
CA ARG A 451 22.66 -12.36 -20.04
C ARG A 451 23.59 -13.25 -19.20
N ASP A 452 24.29 -14.15 -19.88
CA ASP A 452 25.22 -15.07 -19.24
C ASP A 452 26.29 -14.30 -18.44
N GLY A 453 26.60 -14.80 -17.24
CA GLY A 453 27.54 -14.15 -16.32
C GLY A 453 26.98 -12.94 -15.56
N THR A 454 25.75 -12.49 -15.84
CA THR A 454 25.09 -11.43 -15.08
C THR A 454 24.09 -12.04 -14.10
N ARG A 455 24.19 -11.68 -12.82
CA ARG A 455 23.16 -12.02 -11.83
C ARG A 455 21.97 -11.08 -11.99
N ILE A 456 20.75 -11.60 -11.93
CA ILE A 456 19.53 -10.77 -11.94
C ILE A 456 18.68 -11.21 -10.75
N ASN A 457 18.24 -10.26 -9.93
CA ASN A 457 17.42 -10.52 -8.75
C ASN A 457 16.18 -9.62 -8.65
N ASP A 458 16.01 -8.66 -9.55
CA ASP A 458 14.79 -7.85 -9.68
C ASP A 458 14.44 -7.68 -11.16
N LEU A 459 13.14 -7.73 -11.47
CA LEU A 459 12.57 -7.51 -12.78
C LEU A 459 11.27 -6.74 -12.60
N ARG A 460 11.18 -5.53 -13.18
CA ARG A 460 9.99 -4.68 -13.06
C ARG A 460 9.56 -4.10 -14.39
N TRP A 461 8.34 -4.39 -14.78
CA TRP A 461 7.69 -3.80 -15.94
C TRP A 461 7.26 -2.36 -15.65
N SER A 462 7.44 -1.47 -16.62
CA SER A 462 6.82 -0.15 -16.59
C SER A 462 5.30 -0.28 -16.50
N PRO A 463 4.63 0.53 -15.65
CA PRO A 463 3.16 0.58 -15.59
C PRO A 463 2.48 0.90 -16.92
N LYS A 464 3.19 1.54 -17.87
CA LYS A 464 2.70 1.78 -19.24
C LYS A 464 2.81 0.56 -20.17
N GLY A 465 3.57 -0.46 -19.79
CA GLY A 465 3.99 -1.55 -20.66
C GLY A 465 5.16 -1.16 -21.58
N ASN A 466 5.43 -1.99 -22.60
CA ASN A 466 6.51 -1.86 -23.60
C ASN A 466 7.94 -1.91 -23.09
N THR A 467 8.24 -1.40 -21.90
CA THR A 467 9.59 -1.36 -21.33
C THR A 467 9.61 -2.03 -19.97
N PHE A 468 10.68 -2.73 -19.66
CA PHE A 468 10.93 -3.26 -18.33
C PHE A 468 12.39 -3.09 -17.97
N VAL A 469 12.67 -3.17 -16.67
CA VAL A 469 14.01 -3.08 -16.14
C VAL A 469 14.36 -4.40 -15.47
N ILE A 470 15.57 -4.87 -15.73
CA ILE A 470 16.21 -5.94 -14.97
C ILE A 470 17.33 -5.35 -14.14
N ALA A 471 17.52 -5.85 -12.92
CA ALA A 471 18.56 -5.35 -12.04
C ALA A 471 19.21 -6.46 -11.21
N ASN A 472 20.46 -6.18 -10.85
CA ASN A 472 21.18 -6.87 -9.79
C ASN A 472 21.30 -5.91 -8.61
N LEU A 473 20.37 -5.94 -7.67
CA LEU A 473 20.38 -5.03 -6.51
C LEU A 473 21.15 -5.64 -5.34
N LYS A 474 21.47 -4.82 -4.35
CA LYS A 474 22.07 -5.23 -3.06
C LYS A 474 23.51 -5.77 -3.18
N GLY A 475 24.28 -5.26 -4.14
CA GLY A 475 25.68 -5.62 -4.38
C GLY A 475 26.53 -4.45 -4.87
N ALA A 476 27.86 -4.56 -4.83
CA ALA A 476 28.76 -3.51 -5.33
C ALA A 476 28.71 -3.43 -6.86
N ASP A 477 28.50 -4.57 -7.49
CA ASP A 477 28.25 -4.81 -8.91
C ASP A 477 26.79 -4.54 -9.30
N THR A 478 26.15 -3.56 -8.66
CA THR A 478 24.75 -3.23 -8.97
C THR A 478 24.63 -2.62 -10.36
N SER A 479 23.99 -3.37 -11.25
CA SER A 479 23.67 -2.93 -12.61
C SER A 479 22.17 -2.92 -12.83
N ILE A 480 21.70 -1.89 -13.52
CA ILE A 480 20.31 -1.68 -13.89
C ILE A 480 20.26 -1.60 -15.41
N GLU A 481 19.49 -2.46 -16.05
CA GLU A 481 19.38 -2.53 -17.51
C GLU A 481 17.93 -2.28 -17.94
N PHE A 482 17.74 -1.23 -18.74
CA PHE A 482 16.48 -0.82 -19.33
C PHE A 482 16.30 -1.52 -20.67
N ILE A 483 15.16 -2.14 -20.88
CA ILE A 483 14.90 -3.01 -22.03
C ILE A 483 13.59 -2.61 -22.70
N ASP A 484 13.61 -2.55 -24.03
CA ASP A 484 12.40 -2.51 -24.85
C ASP A 484 11.90 -3.94 -25.08
N ALA A 485 10.69 -4.25 -24.62
CA ALA A 485 10.05 -5.55 -24.77
C ALA A 485 9.57 -5.85 -26.20
N ASN A 486 9.36 -4.82 -27.02
CA ASN A 486 8.90 -4.98 -28.40
C ASN A 486 10.06 -5.39 -29.32
N GLU A 487 11.20 -4.71 -29.19
CA GLU A 487 12.40 -5.02 -29.96
C GLU A 487 13.28 -6.07 -29.28
N CYS A 488 13.01 -6.34 -28.00
CA CYS A 488 13.81 -7.22 -27.17
C CYS A 488 15.29 -6.77 -27.15
N GLN A 489 15.51 -5.47 -26.95
CA GLN A 489 16.82 -4.84 -26.99
C GLN A 489 17.10 -4.02 -25.73
N SER A 490 18.38 -3.97 -25.37
CA SER A 490 18.86 -3.10 -24.29
C SER A 490 18.83 -1.66 -24.78
N LEU A 491 18.10 -0.80 -24.06
CA LEU A 491 18.06 0.64 -24.30
C LEU A 491 19.22 1.34 -23.59
N ALA A 492 19.48 0.94 -22.34
CA ALA A 492 20.56 1.48 -21.53
C ALA A 492 20.94 0.48 -20.44
N LYS A 493 22.23 0.39 -20.14
CA LYS A 493 22.74 -0.29 -18.96
C LYS A 493 23.49 0.74 -18.12
N VAL A 494 23.07 0.90 -16.88
CA VAL A 494 23.59 1.90 -15.94
C VAL A 494 24.00 1.23 -14.63
N GLU A 495 24.90 1.89 -13.91
CA GLU A 495 25.39 1.43 -12.62
C GLU A 495 24.96 2.42 -11.54
N HIS A 496 24.43 1.87 -10.44
CA HIS A 496 24.16 2.62 -9.21
C HIS A 496 24.65 1.74 -8.05
N PRO A 497 25.91 1.90 -7.62
CA PRO A 497 26.50 1.04 -6.60
C PRO A 497 25.66 1.01 -5.34
N MET A 498 25.52 -0.18 -4.73
CA MET A 498 24.75 -0.39 -3.49
C MET A 498 23.25 -0.09 -3.60
N ALA A 499 22.68 0.13 -4.78
CA ALA A 499 21.23 0.35 -4.89
C ALA A 499 20.48 -0.89 -4.38
N THR A 500 19.51 -0.64 -3.51
CA THR A 500 18.81 -1.69 -2.76
C THR A 500 17.40 -1.93 -3.26
N GLU A 501 16.81 -0.89 -3.85
CA GLU A 501 15.45 -0.91 -4.36
C GLU A 501 15.36 -0.13 -5.68
N LEU A 502 14.38 -0.50 -6.49
CA LEU A 502 14.05 0.14 -7.75
C LEU A 502 12.55 0.43 -7.77
N HIS A 503 12.10 1.61 -8.17
CA HIS A 503 10.69 2.00 -8.12
C HIS A 503 10.27 2.72 -9.40
N TRP A 504 9.28 2.17 -10.10
CA TRP A 504 8.61 2.88 -11.20
C TRP A 504 7.63 3.89 -10.65
N ASP A 505 7.58 5.07 -11.27
CA ASP A 505 6.44 5.96 -11.07
C ASP A 505 5.18 5.34 -11.68
N SER A 506 4.00 5.71 -11.18
CA SER A 506 2.72 5.19 -11.66
C SER A 506 2.44 5.49 -13.13
N THR A 507 3.05 6.52 -13.71
CA THR A 507 2.88 6.86 -15.13
C THR A 507 3.91 6.18 -16.03
N GLY A 508 4.88 5.45 -15.48
CA GLY A 508 5.92 4.75 -16.23
C GLY A 508 6.89 5.64 -17.00
N ARG A 509 7.01 6.93 -16.64
CA ARG A 509 7.95 7.89 -17.25
C ARG A 509 9.33 7.86 -16.58
N TYR A 510 9.37 7.49 -15.31
CA TYR A 510 10.52 7.64 -14.42
C TYR A 510 10.77 6.37 -13.62
N VAL A 511 12.04 6.11 -13.37
CA VAL A 511 12.49 5.05 -12.47
C VAL A 511 13.35 5.71 -11.40
N ALA A 512 13.11 5.36 -10.14
CA ALA A 512 13.97 5.74 -9.03
C ALA A 512 14.75 4.51 -8.57
N SER A 513 16.08 4.60 -8.49
CA SER A 513 16.89 3.62 -7.77
C SER A 513 17.37 4.21 -6.45
N VAL A 514 17.27 3.42 -5.38
CA VAL A 514 17.34 3.93 -4.01
C VAL A 514 18.38 3.16 -3.21
N VAL A 515 19.19 3.89 -2.44
CA VAL A 515 20.12 3.33 -1.43
C VAL A 515 19.57 3.65 -0.04
N THR A 516 19.07 2.63 0.65
CA THR A 516 18.46 2.79 1.99
C THR A 516 19.46 2.64 3.14
N SER A 517 19.16 3.28 4.27
CA SER A 517 19.96 3.25 5.50
C SER A 517 19.91 1.91 6.25
N PHE A 518 18.93 1.06 5.90
CA PHE A 518 18.79 -0.28 6.44
C PHE A 518 19.93 -1.19 5.99
N THR A 519 20.33 -1.07 4.73
CA THR A 519 21.39 -1.88 4.12
C THR A 519 22.74 -1.18 4.12
N GLN A 520 22.77 0.14 3.86
CA GLN A 520 24.00 0.91 3.75
C GLN A 520 23.96 2.10 4.71
N LYS A 521 24.95 2.24 5.60
CA LYS A 521 24.94 3.30 6.64
C LYS A 521 25.32 4.69 6.14
N SER A 522 26.05 4.79 5.03
CA SER A 522 26.48 6.05 4.40
C SER A 522 25.95 6.16 2.97
N ASP A 523 26.13 7.32 2.34
CA ASP A 523 25.88 7.52 0.90
C ASP A 523 24.46 7.16 0.45
N ASN A 524 23.49 7.29 1.36
CA ASN A 524 22.09 7.10 1.05
C ASN A 524 21.63 8.17 0.04
N ALA A 525 21.00 7.72 -1.03
CA ALA A 525 20.60 8.57 -2.14
C ALA A 525 19.43 7.97 -2.92
N VAL A 526 18.74 8.84 -3.65
CA VAL A 526 17.75 8.49 -4.67
C VAL A 526 18.26 8.99 -6.01
N TRP A 527 18.37 8.10 -6.99
CA TRP A 527 18.77 8.44 -8.35
C TRP A 527 17.57 8.28 -9.27
N PHE A 528 17.26 9.34 -10.02
CA PHE A 528 16.14 9.36 -10.95
C PHE A 528 16.61 9.15 -12.37
N TRP A 529 15.90 8.27 -13.07
CA TRP A 529 16.15 7.88 -14.45
C TRP A 529 14.88 8.10 -15.26
N SER A 530 15.03 8.40 -16.55
CA SER A 530 13.92 8.28 -17.48
C SER A 530 13.57 6.81 -17.73
N SER A 531 12.40 6.56 -18.33
CA SER A 531 11.95 5.22 -18.72
C SER A 531 12.87 4.48 -19.70
N ILE A 532 13.82 5.20 -20.31
CA ILE A 532 14.82 4.65 -21.24
C ILE A 532 16.24 4.64 -20.64
N GLY A 533 16.37 4.91 -19.34
CA GLY A 533 17.64 4.84 -18.61
C GLY A 533 18.55 6.07 -18.72
N ARG A 534 18.04 7.23 -19.15
CA ARG A 534 18.81 8.48 -19.07
C ARG A 534 18.84 8.99 -17.63
N PRO A 535 20.02 9.31 -17.06
CA PRO A 535 20.09 9.93 -15.73
C PRO A 535 19.44 11.32 -15.79
N LEU A 536 18.59 11.61 -14.81
CA LEU A 536 17.91 12.91 -14.69
C LEU A 536 18.61 13.76 -13.65
N HIS A 537 18.49 13.38 -12.39
CA HIS A 537 19.21 13.97 -11.27
C HIS A 537 19.29 12.97 -10.12
N GLN A 538 20.16 13.27 -9.15
CA GLN A 538 20.31 12.50 -7.93
C GLN A 538 20.08 13.39 -6.72
N MET A 539 19.60 12.78 -5.64
CA MET A 539 19.33 13.44 -4.38
C MET A 539 20.00 12.64 -3.27
N SER A 540 21.03 13.21 -2.66
CA SER A 540 21.65 12.65 -1.46
C SER A 540 20.75 12.93 -0.25
N VAL A 541 20.45 11.89 0.53
CA VAL A 541 19.50 11.95 1.64
C VAL A 541 20.12 11.27 2.84
N THR A 542 20.28 11.96 3.97
CA THR A 542 20.87 11.35 5.16
C THR A 542 19.88 10.37 5.81
N GLY A 543 20.30 9.11 6.02
CA GLY A 543 19.50 8.13 6.78
C GLY A 543 18.16 7.78 6.14
N LEU A 544 18.12 7.65 4.81
CA LEU A 544 16.91 7.33 4.05
C LEU A 544 16.36 5.94 4.40
N ARG A 545 15.18 5.87 5.02
CA ARG A 545 14.52 4.61 5.36
C ARG A 545 13.49 4.17 4.33
N ILE A 546 12.68 5.10 3.83
CA ILE A 546 11.57 4.80 2.91
C ILE A 546 11.59 5.79 1.76
N PHE A 547 11.44 5.28 0.55
CA PHE A 547 11.08 6.03 -0.65
C PHE A 547 9.76 5.46 -1.20
N SER A 548 8.81 6.33 -1.55
CA SER A 548 7.55 5.87 -2.14
C SER A 548 6.94 6.90 -3.09
N TRP A 549 6.75 6.51 -4.35
CA TRP A 549 5.94 7.27 -5.30
C TRP A 549 4.49 7.34 -4.83
N ARG A 550 3.88 8.53 -4.94
CA ARG A 550 2.45 8.71 -4.71
C ARG A 550 1.67 7.99 -5.81
N PRO A 551 0.81 7.01 -5.47
CA PRO A 551 0.01 6.31 -6.46
C PRO A 551 -0.96 7.25 -7.20
N PHE A 552 -1.31 6.89 -8.44
CA PHE A 552 -2.38 7.55 -9.17
C PHE A 552 -3.66 6.70 -9.13
N PRO A 553 -4.83 7.30 -8.90
CA PRO A 553 -6.10 6.60 -9.02
C PRO A 553 -6.29 6.08 -10.44
N PRO A 554 -7.07 5.00 -10.63
CA PRO A 554 -7.56 4.61 -11.94
C PRO A 554 -8.24 5.79 -12.64
N THR A 555 -8.05 5.89 -13.95
CA THR A 555 -8.68 6.93 -14.77
C THR A 555 -10.21 6.78 -14.73
N LEU A 556 -10.91 7.92 -14.61
CA LEU A 556 -12.37 7.98 -14.72
C LEU A 556 -12.85 7.96 -16.18
N LEU A 557 -11.94 8.14 -17.13
CA LEU A 557 -12.25 8.23 -18.54
C LEU A 557 -12.47 6.85 -19.15
N SER A 558 -13.51 6.71 -19.97
CA SER A 558 -13.68 5.52 -20.81
C SER A 558 -12.57 5.43 -21.85
N ALA A 559 -12.33 4.22 -22.40
CA ALA A 559 -11.36 4.05 -23.47
C ALA A 559 -11.64 4.98 -24.67
N GLU A 560 -12.91 5.23 -24.97
CA GLU A 560 -13.37 6.14 -26.02
C GLU A 560 -13.06 7.60 -25.69
N GLN A 561 -13.30 8.02 -24.44
CA GLN A 561 -12.98 9.38 -23.98
C GLN A 561 -11.48 9.63 -23.94
N ILE A 562 -10.68 8.64 -23.51
CA ILE A 562 -9.22 8.72 -23.57
C ILE A 562 -8.78 8.91 -25.02
N GLN A 563 -9.34 8.12 -25.94
CA GLN A 563 -9.04 8.23 -27.36
C GLN A 563 -9.44 9.61 -27.92
N ALA A 564 -10.66 10.08 -27.65
CA ALA A 564 -11.13 11.39 -28.09
C ALA A 564 -10.31 12.55 -27.50
N SER A 565 -9.91 12.47 -26.23
CA SER A 565 -9.09 13.49 -25.58
C SER A 565 -7.71 13.59 -26.24
N VAL A 566 -7.11 12.45 -26.61
CA VAL A 566 -5.84 12.43 -27.35
C VAL A 566 -6.01 13.05 -28.74
N GLU A 567 -7.15 12.82 -29.40
CA GLU A 567 -7.48 13.43 -30.69
C GLU A 567 -7.70 14.96 -30.57
N CYS A 568 -8.43 15.42 -29.55
CA CYS A 568 -8.70 16.84 -29.25
C CYS A 568 -7.43 17.61 -28.88
N ILE A 569 -6.57 17.08 -28.00
CA ILE A 569 -5.28 17.70 -27.66
C ILE A 569 -4.41 17.83 -28.92
N GLY A 570 -4.44 16.81 -29.78
CA GLY A 570 -3.79 16.86 -31.09
C GLY A 570 -4.41 17.88 -32.05
N PHE A 571 -5.66 18.28 -31.86
CA PHE A 571 -6.39 19.25 -32.70
C PHE A 571 -6.22 20.70 -32.21
N GLU A 572 -6.44 20.97 -30.92
CA GLU A 572 -6.26 22.31 -30.32
C GLU A 572 -4.82 22.81 -30.48
N ARG A 573 -3.84 21.92 -30.30
CA ARG A 573 -2.42 22.31 -30.46
C ARG A 573 -2.03 22.49 -31.93
N LYS A 574 -2.73 21.89 -32.91
CA LYS A 574 -2.53 22.21 -34.35
C LYS A 574 -3.00 23.62 -34.69
N LEU A 575 -4.12 24.05 -34.11
CA LEU A 575 -4.64 25.42 -34.25
C LEU A 575 -3.67 26.45 -33.65
N MET A 576 -3.07 26.15 -32.50
CA MET A 576 -2.09 27.02 -31.84
C MET A 576 -0.74 27.11 -32.57
N CYS A 577 -0.40 26.16 -33.44
CA CYS A 577 0.86 26.12 -34.20
C CYS A 577 0.80 26.76 -35.60
N GLY A 578 -0.30 27.43 -35.96
CA GLY A 578 -0.40 28.18 -37.22
C GLY A 578 -0.35 27.34 -38.50
N VAL A 579 -0.70 26.05 -38.43
CA VAL A 579 -0.79 25.19 -39.62
C VAL A 579 -2.14 25.44 -40.29
N GLU A 580 -2.15 26.07 -41.49
CA GLU A 580 -3.36 26.22 -42.30
C GLU A 580 -3.95 24.85 -42.66
N LEU A 581 -5.18 24.61 -42.24
CA LEU A 581 -5.95 23.43 -42.59
C LEU A 581 -6.80 23.74 -43.82
N HIS A 582 -6.41 23.22 -44.99
CA HIS A 582 -7.31 23.19 -46.14
C HIS A 582 -8.45 22.19 -45.88
N TYR A 583 -9.65 22.71 -45.65
CA TYR A 583 -10.88 21.94 -45.63
C TYR A 583 -11.33 21.61 -47.05
N VAL A 584 -11.41 20.34 -47.41
CA VAL A 584 -12.00 19.87 -48.67
C VAL A 584 -13.40 19.35 -48.37
N PRO A 585 -14.49 20.01 -48.81
CA PRO A 585 -15.84 19.52 -48.58
C PRO A 585 -16.16 18.39 -49.57
N HIS A 586 -16.55 17.22 -49.07
CA HIS A 586 -17.26 16.24 -49.88
C HIS A 586 -18.77 16.42 -49.73
N SER A 587 -19.39 16.70 -50.87
CA SER A 587 -20.80 16.61 -51.28
C SER A 587 -21.91 17.21 -50.41
N SER A 588 -22.73 18.00 -51.10
CA SER A 588 -23.88 18.78 -50.67
C SER A 588 -25.12 17.91 -50.40
N LYS A 589 -25.31 17.46 -49.16
CA LYS A 589 -26.65 17.24 -48.55
C LYS A 589 -26.56 17.43 -47.04
N PHE A 590 -27.10 18.55 -46.53
CA PHE A 590 -27.30 18.78 -45.10
C PHE A 590 -28.65 18.22 -44.66
N PRO A 591 -28.72 17.35 -43.63
CA PRO A 591 -29.85 17.27 -42.73
C PRO A 591 -29.55 18.03 -41.43
N SER A 592 -30.57 18.69 -40.89
CA SER A 592 -30.56 19.50 -39.68
C SER A 592 -30.46 18.65 -38.40
N HIS A 593 -29.25 18.43 -37.89
CA HIS A 593 -28.99 17.96 -36.52
C HIS A 593 -27.76 18.69 -35.92
N PRO A 594 -27.72 18.90 -34.58
CA PRO A 594 -26.65 19.64 -33.89
C PRO A 594 -25.28 18.94 -34.02
N PRO A 595 -24.14 19.63 -33.82
CA PRO A 595 -22.81 19.22 -34.26
C PRO A 595 -22.13 18.13 -33.41
N ASP A 596 -22.90 17.23 -32.81
CA ASP A 596 -22.39 16.10 -32.02
C ASP A 596 -22.73 14.80 -32.74
N THR A 597 -21.92 14.39 -33.73
CA THR A 597 -21.65 13.00 -34.14
C THR A 597 -21.04 12.91 -35.55
N TYR A 598 -19.75 13.23 -35.67
CA TYR A 598 -18.92 12.67 -36.74
C TYR A 598 -17.56 12.26 -36.17
N VAL A 599 -17.50 11.06 -35.57
CA VAL A 599 -16.26 10.44 -35.11
C VAL A 599 -15.63 9.70 -36.29
N ALA A 600 -14.50 10.20 -36.78
CA ALA A 600 -13.66 9.43 -37.69
C ALA A 600 -13.04 8.26 -36.91
N ARG A 601 -13.41 7.02 -37.24
CA ARG A 601 -12.84 5.82 -36.63
C ARG A 601 -11.37 5.66 -37.04
N PHE A 602 -10.44 6.22 -36.28
CA PHE A 602 -9.05 5.82 -36.30
C PHE A 602 -8.80 4.77 -35.21
N SER A 603 -7.98 3.75 -35.48
CA SER A 603 -7.59 2.80 -34.45
C SER A 603 -6.59 3.46 -33.50
N LEU A 604 -6.64 3.14 -32.20
CA LEU A 604 -5.67 3.56 -31.18
C LEU A 604 -4.20 3.33 -31.60
N GLN A 605 -3.95 2.33 -32.46
CA GLN A 605 -2.64 2.09 -33.06
C GLN A 605 -2.24 3.13 -34.12
N ALA A 606 -3.16 3.56 -34.98
CA ALA A 606 -2.90 4.59 -35.99
C ALA A 606 -2.61 5.97 -35.34
N LEU A 607 -3.30 6.27 -34.23
CA LEU A 607 -3.05 7.46 -33.40
C LEU A 607 -1.72 7.39 -32.66
N LYS A 608 -1.40 6.28 -31.99
CA LYS A 608 -0.08 6.09 -31.35
C LYS A 608 1.06 6.25 -32.35
N LYS A 609 0.90 5.73 -33.58
CA LYS A 609 1.91 5.82 -34.64
C LYS A 609 2.06 7.23 -35.19
N SER A 610 0.98 8.01 -35.29
CA SER A 610 1.03 9.41 -35.73
C SER A 610 1.58 10.34 -34.64
N LEU A 611 1.19 10.15 -33.36
CA LEU A 611 1.74 10.87 -32.20
C LEU A 611 3.23 10.60 -32.01
N ALA A 612 3.67 9.35 -32.06
CA ALA A 612 5.07 8.98 -31.86
C ALA A 612 6.01 9.49 -32.96
N SER A 613 5.57 9.51 -34.24
CA SER A 613 6.45 9.86 -35.37
C SER A 613 6.43 11.33 -35.78
N LYS A 614 5.29 12.03 -35.66
CA LYS A 614 5.16 13.43 -36.09
C LYS A 614 5.06 14.44 -34.95
N TYR A 615 4.47 14.06 -33.82
CA TYR A 615 4.10 15.05 -32.78
C TYR A 615 4.95 14.99 -31.51
N SER A 616 5.53 13.83 -31.15
CA SER A 616 6.39 13.71 -29.95
C SER A 616 7.54 14.72 -29.96
N ALA A 617 8.27 14.82 -31.07
CA ALA A 617 9.40 15.76 -31.18
C ALA A 617 8.93 17.23 -31.12
N HIS A 618 7.77 17.55 -31.70
CA HIS A 618 7.23 18.91 -31.70
C HIS A 618 6.70 19.30 -30.31
N PHE A 619 6.02 18.40 -29.61
CA PHE A 619 5.55 18.58 -28.23
C PHE A 619 6.71 18.68 -27.25
N ASP A 620 7.71 17.80 -27.34
CA ASP A 620 8.93 17.90 -26.55
C ASP A 620 9.65 19.23 -26.82
N THR A 621 9.62 19.72 -28.06
CA THR A 621 10.21 21.03 -28.41
C THR A 621 9.39 22.18 -27.83
N GLN A 622 8.05 22.13 -27.85
CA GLN A 622 7.20 23.16 -27.24
C GLN A 622 7.27 23.17 -25.72
N ASP A 623 7.24 22.02 -25.07
CA ASP A 623 7.41 21.93 -23.61
C ASP A 623 8.83 22.38 -23.22
N LYS A 624 9.85 22.02 -24.01
CA LYS A 624 11.20 22.62 -23.89
C LYS A 624 11.19 24.11 -24.16
N MET A 625 10.39 24.62 -25.10
CA MET A 625 10.32 26.04 -25.43
C MET A 625 9.67 26.83 -24.28
N LEU A 626 8.54 26.38 -23.75
CA LEU A 626 7.86 26.95 -22.57
C LEU A 626 8.76 26.90 -21.32
N ALA A 627 9.38 25.74 -21.07
CA ALA A 627 10.39 25.61 -20.03
C ALA A 627 11.57 26.57 -20.29
N SER A 628 12.02 26.71 -21.54
CA SER A 628 13.13 27.57 -21.92
C SER A 628 12.78 29.05 -21.99
N GLU A 629 11.51 29.46 -22.02
CA GLU A 629 11.11 30.86 -22.17
C GLU A 629 11.03 31.50 -20.79
N VAL A 630 10.33 30.83 -19.87
CA VAL A 630 10.37 31.12 -18.43
C VAL A 630 11.80 30.94 -17.89
N SER A 631 12.51 29.89 -18.31
CA SER A 631 13.92 29.69 -17.95
C SER A 631 14.85 30.66 -18.67
N ARG A 632 14.61 31.11 -19.91
CA ARG A 632 15.49 32.08 -20.60
C ARG A 632 15.46 33.41 -19.93
N GLU A 633 14.30 33.92 -19.54
CA GLU A 633 14.23 35.23 -18.91
C GLU A 633 14.87 35.21 -17.53
N LEU A 634 14.65 34.12 -16.78
CA LEU A 634 15.28 33.89 -15.48
C LEU A 634 16.79 33.64 -15.61
N MET A 635 17.23 32.85 -16.59
CA MET A 635 18.64 32.59 -16.93
C MET A 635 19.32 33.84 -17.47
N ARG A 636 18.64 34.69 -18.24
CA ARG A 636 19.18 35.97 -18.71
C ARG A 636 19.41 36.90 -17.52
N LYS A 637 18.45 36.98 -16.59
CA LYS A 637 18.63 37.71 -15.32
C LYS A 637 19.77 37.14 -14.47
N ARG A 638 19.88 35.82 -14.33
CA ARG A 638 20.97 35.15 -13.60
C ARG A 638 22.33 35.32 -14.27
N ASN A 639 22.41 35.22 -15.59
CA ASN A 639 23.62 35.45 -16.37
C ASN A 639 24.05 36.92 -16.30
N GLN A 640 23.11 37.86 -16.34
CA GLN A 640 23.37 39.28 -16.12
C GLN A 640 23.93 39.50 -14.71
N MET A 641 23.29 38.95 -13.67
CA MET A 641 23.78 39.04 -12.29
C MET A 641 25.18 38.43 -12.11
N MET A 642 25.45 37.28 -12.72
CA MET A 642 26.77 36.64 -12.70
C MET A 642 27.82 37.46 -13.44
N SER A 643 27.46 38.05 -14.58
CA SER A 643 28.32 38.97 -15.33
C SER A 643 28.63 40.23 -14.53
N ASP A 644 27.61 40.83 -13.91
CA ASP A 644 27.76 42.03 -13.08
C ASP A 644 28.62 41.74 -11.84
N PHE A 645 28.44 40.56 -11.20
CA PHE A 645 29.28 40.11 -10.09
C PHE A 645 30.74 39.86 -10.52
N ALA A 646 30.95 39.23 -11.68
CA ALA A 646 32.28 38.99 -12.23
C ALA A 646 32.99 40.31 -12.52
N ALA A 647 32.31 41.27 -13.17
CA ALA A 647 32.82 42.60 -13.45
C ALA A 647 33.12 43.39 -12.17
N TRP A 648 32.25 43.31 -11.15
CA TRP A 648 32.49 43.91 -9.84
C TRP A 648 33.73 43.31 -9.17
N ARG A 649 33.86 41.98 -9.15
CA ARG A 649 35.00 41.25 -8.57
C ARG A 649 36.30 41.61 -9.29
N GLU A 650 36.29 41.66 -10.62
CA GLU A 650 37.44 42.04 -11.42
C GLU A 650 37.87 43.49 -11.15
N ASN A 651 36.91 44.42 -11.06
CA ASN A 651 37.17 45.81 -10.65
C ASN A 651 37.74 45.92 -9.23
N LEU A 652 37.29 45.06 -8.31
CA LEU A 652 37.84 44.99 -6.95
C LEU A 652 39.29 44.49 -6.96
N LEU A 653 39.57 43.43 -7.71
CA LEU A 653 40.90 42.86 -7.88
C LEU A 653 41.86 43.84 -8.57
N ASN A 654 41.39 44.56 -9.57
CA ASN A 654 42.18 45.58 -10.27
C ASN A 654 42.50 46.76 -9.36
N ARG A 655 41.55 47.24 -8.54
CA ARG A 655 41.83 48.23 -7.49
C ARG A 655 42.81 47.71 -6.46
N TYR A 656 42.63 46.48 -5.98
CA TYR A 656 43.56 45.85 -5.06
C TYR A 656 44.97 45.76 -5.66
N ARG A 657 45.13 45.37 -6.93
CA ARG A 657 46.43 45.35 -7.62
C ARG A 657 47.01 46.76 -7.80
N ALA A 658 46.20 47.75 -8.18
CA ALA A 658 46.63 49.13 -8.39
C ALA A 658 47.09 49.81 -7.09
N ASP A 659 46.50 49.48 -5.95
CA ASP A 659 46.90 50.00 -4.64
C ASP A 659 48.10 49.26 -4.02
N LYS A 660 48.64 48.24 -4.71
CA LYS A 660 49.85 47.51 -4.26
C LYS A 660 51.03 48.45 -3.92
N PRO A 661 51.40 49.44 -4.74
CA PRO A 661 52.54 50.33 -4.44
C PRO A 661 52.31 51.20 -3.21
N LYS A 662 51.06 51.63 -2.97
CA LYS A 662 50.69 52.40 -1.77
C LYS A 662 50.77 51.53 -0.51
N ARG A 663 50.32 50.27 -0.60
CA ARG A 663 50.45 49.30 0.50
C ARG A 663 51.91 48.96 0.76
N ASP A 664 52.73 48.84 -0.28
CA ASP A 664 54.18 48.60 -0.16
C ASP A 664 54.90 49.81 0.44
N ALA A 665 54.48 51.03 0.12
CA ALA A 665 54.98 52.27 0.72
C ALA A 665 54.59 52.41 2.20
N LEU A 666 53.35 52.05 2.56
CA LEU A 666 52.86 52.04 3.95
C LEU A 666 53.48 50.92 4.80
N ARG A 667 54.02 49.86 4.17
CA ARG A 667 54.65 48.70 4.82
C ARG A 667 56.14 48.84 5.08
N GLY A 668 56.72 50.03 4.90
CA GLY A 668 58.07 50.42 5.33
C GLY A 668 59.06 49.27 5.53
N LYS A 669 59.71 48.81 4.45
CA LYS A 669 60.84 47.85 4.41
C LYS A 669 61.04 47.02 5.69
N LEU A 670 60.12 46.11 6.03
CA LEU A 670 60.45 44.90 6.78
C LEU A 670 59.23 43.94 6.81
N VAL A 671 59.51 42.65 6.60
CA VAL A 671 58.72 41.46 7.01
C VAL A 671 57.76 40.82 5.98
N VAL A 672 58.30 39.76 5.35
CA VAL A 672 57.76 38.38 5.17
C VAL A 672 56.67 38.08 4.12
N PHE A 673 57.13 37.57 2.97
CA PHE A 673 56.80 36.34 2.21
C PHE A 673 55.50 35.50 2.42
N PHE A 674 54.52 35.84 3.27
CA PHE A 674 53.42 34.92 3.58
C PHE A 674 52.05 35.23 2.93
N ILE A 675 51.84 36.43 2.37
CA ILE A 675 50.50 36.83 1.89
C ILE A 675 50.32 36.70 0.37
N ASP A 676 51.39 36.78 -0.43
CA ASP A 676 51.29 36.64 -1.90
C ASP A 676 51.06 35.17 -2.34
N PHE A 677 51.29 34.18 -1.48
CA PHE A 677 51.01 32.76 -1.77
C PHE A 677 49.51 32.42 -1.73
N LEU A 678 48.71 33.11 -0.91
CA LEU A 678 47.27 32.80 -0.77
C LEU A 678 46.40 33.39 -1.89
N CYS A 679 46.93 34.30 -2.70
CA CYS A 679 46.20 34.91 -3.82
C CYS A 679 46.57 34.36 -5.21
N SER A 680 47.57 33.46 -5.32
CA SER A 680 47.98 32.86 -6.59
C SER A 680 47.66 31.37 -6.74
N VAL A 681 47.03 30.74 -5.74
CA VAL A 681 46.66 29.32 -5.82
C VAL A 681 45.28 29.20 -6.44
N ASP A 682 45.25 28.62 -7.64
CA ASP A 682 44.03 28.16 -8.29
C ASP A 682 43.44 26.99 -7.47
N ALA A 683 42.16 27.06 -7.14
CA ALA A 683 41.47 26.11 -6.26
C ALA A 683 41.38 24.68 -6.85
N SER A 684 41.88 24.48 -8.07
CA SER A 684 41.84 23.24 -8.83
C SER A 684 43.02 22.27 -8.55
N GLN A 685 44.06 22.66 -7.81
CA GLN A 685 45.29 21.83 -7.70
C GLN A 685 45.78 21.42 -6.31
N VAL A 686 45.04 21.64 -5.22
CA VAL A 686 45.52 21.21 -3.88
C VAL A 686 45.07 19.77 -3.56
N ARG A 687 45.93 18.78 -3.88
CA ARG A 687 45.90 17.46 -3.23
C ARG A 687 46.69 17.55 -1.91
N LEU A 688 45.99 17.44 -0.79
CA LEU A 688 46.60 17.26 0.52
C LEU A 688 46.96 15.78 0.71
N THR A 689 48.25 15.47 0.58
CA THR A 689 48.81 14.22 1.11
C THR A 689 49.36 14.52 2.49
N VAL A 690 48.69 14.02 3.53
CA VAL A 690 49.18 14.09 4.91
C VAL A 690 50.20 12.96 5.10
N LYS A 691 51.39 13.30 5.58
CA LYS A 691 52.34 12.35 6.15
C LYS A 691 52.14 12.31 7.66
#